data_AF-A0A9W9C7H8-F1
#
_entry.id   AF-A0A9W9C7H8-F1
#
_cell.length_a   1.000
_cell.length_b   1.000
_cell.length_c   1.000
_cell.angle_alpha   90.00
_cell.angle_beta   90.00
_cell.angle_gamma   90.00
#
_symmetry.space_group_name_H-M   'P 1'
#
loop_
_entity.id
_entity.type
_entity.pdbx_description
1 polymer ?
#
loop_
_entity_poly.entity_id
_entity_poly.type
_entity_poly.pdbx_seq_one_letter_code
_entity_poly.pdbx_strand_id
1 'polypeptide(L)'
;MALPSPFVGALVVGFVTAIYTFSIKLYRARMLLINRRRQGLPTAPNHSFLFGHLLYLKSVLDRHPKDAHYQFGFAAIAREKFASEGAFYMDLWPMSGLFLTVTSPKVATEITQTNPKLTSDRPQLLRRFLKPITGGLTIFDLDEKDWKPWRAVFNKGFHSERMYGLVPNMVEEVQVFAGALRDHAARDQLCFLDPITLRFTIDMIGRSIMNTSLHAQTGFNDLADGMLSQIRWHNPNAEINPFSHFNFVRAFVHWKNRRQMDRYIGAELDRRFQEYKSNAESSASKSVIDLALQEYLKGSEKLPDKLDPSFRAFAIRQIKLFIFAGYDSTGSTFSVTLRRPILQTLREEHDKVLGSNPAAAASRLAVEPRIINNLPYTLAVIKEVLRLFPPAGTTRAGKPGVSVTDDAGNALPTDDAILWILHVEMHNSPNYWVRADEFLPERWLASPDDELYPAPGAWRPFELGPRNCIGQALVLIELRVILACLVREFDIVPAYDEWDRRHPTEGVKLLRGNPSMQKQRPCDIEYQTNNQIATQPTSQPAIREIRASYNTESITVYQAYNSTIASAAVTAQKLSASPLYKPGRTTWIKPSWCWMMYRSGYSYKDANQSCILALKMKHEHFATLLRSALVAGDPRAAKEGGATVVQWDPERGARLEKLGWRSIQIGIRGEVRERWIEEWIGSIEDVTEVARGMKKKVDEDADVGVKELVRTGLVPEERLYAVERGIVERLGMSG
;
A
#
# COMPACT_ATOMS: atom_id res chain seq x y z
N MET A 1 3.59 -21.90 -48.10
CA MET A 1 2.64 -20.78 -48.01
C MET A 1 3.42 -19.50 -48.17
N ALA A 2 3.45 -18.91 -49.37
CA ALA A 2 4.12 -17.63 -49.59
C ALA A 2 3.23 -16.51 -49.03
N LEU A 3 3.76 -15.69 -48.12
CA LEU A 3 3.04 -14.51 -47.63
C LEU A 3 2.68 -13.60 -48.83
N PRO A 4 1.46 -13.05 -48.92
CA PRO A 4 1.06 -12.25 -50.07
C PRO A 4 1.92 -10.99 -50.21
N SER A 5 2.32 -10.66 -51.46
CA SER A 5 3.13 -9.50 -51.88
C SER A 5 2.89 -8.18 -51.09
N PRO A 6 1.64 -7.73 -50.84
CA PRO A 6 1.41 -6.50 -50.06
C PRO A 6 1.82 -6.58 -48.59
N PHE A 7 1.81 -7.76 -47.98
CA PHE A 7 2.26 -7.95 -46.58
C PHE A 7 3.77 -7.81 -46.45
N VAL A 8 4.52 -8.34 -47.43
CA VAL A 8 5.98 -8.18 -47.50
C VAL A 8 6.34 -6.71 -47.73
N GLY A 9 5.62 -6.01 -48.63
CA GLY A 9 5.79 -4.58 -48.85
C GLY A 9 5.56 -3.75 -47.57
N ALA A 10 4.48 -4.02 -46.83
CA ALA A 10 4.18 -3.34 -45.56
C ALA A 10 5.25 -3.59 -44.49
N LEU A 11 5.76 -4.82 -44.38
CA LEU A 11 6.85 -5.16 -43.44
C LEU A 11 8.15 -4.43 -43.80
N VAL A 12 8.50 -4.37 -45.09
CA VAL A 12 9.70 -3.66 -45.56
C VAL A 12 9.58 -2.16 -45.28
N VAL A 13 8.44 -1.54 -45.61
CA VAL A 13 8.19 -0.11 -45.31
C VAL A 13 8.25 0.15 -43.80
N GLY A 14 7.66 -0.73 -42.99
CA GLY A 14 7.72 -0.64 -41.53
C GLY A 14 9.15 -0.73 -41.00
N PHE A 15 9.95 -1.67 -41.50
CA PHE A 15 11.34 -1.85 -41.11
C PHE A 15 12.23 -0.67 -41.53
N VAL A 16 12.11 -0.20 -42.78
CA VAL A 16 12.84 0.98 -43.27
C VAL A 16 12.47 2.22 -42.47
N THR A 17 11.19 2.43 -42.18
CA THR A 17 10.73 3.56 -41.35
C THR A 17 11.29 3.47 -39.93
N ALA A 18 11.34 2.27 -39.35
CA ALA A 18 11.92 2.05 -38.02
C ALA A 18 13.42 2.36 -38.00
N ILE A 19 14.18 1.87 -38.98
CA ILE A 19 15.62 2.18 -39.12
C ILE A 19 15.84 3.68 -39.31
N TYR A 20 15.13 4.30 -40.25
CA TYR A 20 15.26 5.72 -40.54
C TYR A 20 14.97 6.57 -39.29
N THR A 21 13.87 6.26 -38.59
CA THR A 21 13.49 6.95 -37.35
C THR A 21 14.53 6.73 -36.24
N PHE A 22 15.03 5.51 -36.09
CA PHE A 22 16.08 5.19 -35.11
C PHE A 22 17.36 5.95 -35.42
N SER A 23 17.82 5.95 -36.67
CA SER A 23 19.03 6.64 -37.12
C SER A 23 18.95 8.16 -36.90
N ILE A 24 17.80 8.79 -37.20
CA ILE A 24 17.61 10.22 -36.93
C ILE A 24 17.67 10.52 -35.43
N LYS A 25 16.98 9.73 -34.61
CA LYS A 25 16.96 9.96 -33.16
C LYS A 25 18.33 9.73 -32.53
N LEU A 26 19.04 8.67 -32.96
CA LEU A 26 20.41 8.40 -32.57
C LEU A 26 21.30 9.59 -32.94
N TYR A 27 21.26 10.04 -34.20
CA TYR A 27 22.04 11.19 -34.66
C TYR A 27 21.78 12.43 -33.81
N ARG A 28 20.51 12.78 -33.55
CA ARG A 28 20.15 13.93 -32.70
C ARG A 28 20.70 13.79 -31.28
N ALA A 29 20.52 12.63 -30.64
CA ALA A 29 21.03 12.37 -29.30
C ALA A 29 22.57 12.50 -29.23
N ARG A 30 23.28 12.06 -30.28
CA ARG A 30 24.75 12.21 -30.37
C ARG A 30 25.18 13.65 -30.57
N MET A 31 24.56 14.35 -31.51
CA MET A 31 24.90 15.75 -31.79
C MET A 31 24.68 16.64 -30.58
N LEU A 32 23.63 16.39 -29.80
CA LEU A 32 23.34 17.11 -28.56
C LEU A 32 24.51 16.97 -27.56
N LEU A 33 24.91 15.73 -27.25
CA LEU A 33 26.00 15.49 -26.30
C LEU A 33 27.37 15.94 -26.81
N ILE A 34 27.66 15.74 -28.10
CA ILE A 34 28.90 16.21 -28.74
C ILE A 34 29.00 17.74 -28.63
N ASN A 35 27.89 18.45 -28.83
CA ASN A 35 27.85 19.90 -28.68
C ASN A 35 28.21 20.32 -27.24
N ARG A 36 27.64 19.66 -26.21
CA ARG A 36 27.99 19.93 -24.80
C ARG A 36 29.46 19.71 -24.50
N ARG A 37 30.02 18.60 -24.99
CA ARG A 37 31.45 18.29 -24.80
C ARG A 37 32.37 19.29 -25.49
N ARG A 38 32.02 19.72 -26.71
CA ARG A 38 32.79 20.75 -27.44
C ARG A 38 32.82 22.10 -26.72
N GLN A 39 31.77 22.40 -25.96
CA GLN A 39 31.68 23.59 -25.12
C GLN A 39 32.39 23.44 -23.77
N GLY A 40 33.01 22.28 -23.48
CA GLY A 40 33.69 22.02 -22.22
C GLY A 40 32.74 21.81 -21.02
N LEU A 41 31.45 21.56 -21.27
CA LEU A 41 30.45 21.45 -20.20
C LEU A 41 30.57 20.12 -19.43
N PRO A 42 30.23 20.10 -18.12
CA PRO A 42 30.37 18.92 -17.26
C PRO A 42 29.55 17.75 -17.80
N THR A 43 30.22 16.79 -18.40
CA THR A 43 29.60 15.65 -19.07
C THR A 43 30.23 14.36 -18.56
N ALA A 44 29.40 13.36 -18.25
CA ALA A 44 29.88 12.06 -17.80
C ALA A 44 30.91 11.46 -18.79
N PRO A 45 31.94 10.75 -18.28
CA PRO A 45 32.96 10.13 -19.11
C PRO A 45 32.46 8.82 -19.75
N ASN A 46 33.27 8.22 -20.62
CA ASN A 46 33.04 6.87 -21.16
C ASN A 46 31.69 6.69 -21.90
N HIS A 47 31.34 7.65 -22.76
CA HIS A 47 30.14 7.56 -23.59
C HIS A 47 30.34 6.58 -24.75
N SER A 48 29.42 5.61 -24.85
CA SER A 48 29.29 4.68 -25.96
C SER A 48 28.49 5.30 -27.10
N PHE A 49 28.98 5.10 -28.33
CA PHE A 49 28.25 5.53 -29.53
C PHE A 49 26.86 4.88 -29.64
N LEU A 50 26.66 3.63 -29.23
CA LEU A 50 25.33 2.99 -29.33
C LEU A 50 24.51 3.12 -28.05
N PHE A 51 25.15 3.03 -26.89
CA PHE A 51 24.45 2.89 -25.60
C PHE A 51 24.56 4.11 -24.69
N GLY A 52 25.03 5.25 -25.21
CA GLY A 52 25.24 6.42 -24.40
C GLY A 52 26.13 6.13 -23.19
N HIS A 53 25.73 6.57 -22.01
CA HIS A 53 26.39 6.27 -20.74
C HIS A 53 25.81 5.05 -20.02
N LEU A 54 24.95 4.23 -20.64
CA LEU A 54 24.38 3.06 -19.96
C LEU A 54 25.47 2.09 -19.47
N LEU A 55 26.51 1.86 -20.27
CA LEU A 55 27.63 1.00 -19.89
C LEU A 55 28.48 1.60 -18.76
N TYR A 56 28.66 2.92 -18.77
CA TYR A 56 29.34 3.63 -17.69
C TYR A 56 28.52 3.62 -16.39
N LEU A 57 27.21 3.86 -16.48
CA LEU A 57 26.32 3.75 -15.34
C LEU A 57 26.34 2.31 -14.79
N LYS A 58 26.32 1.30 -15.65
CA LYS A 58 26.45 -0.10 -15.23
C LYS A 58 27.74 -0.35 -14.44
N SER A 59 28.90 0.11 -14.94
CA SER A 59 30.17 -0.12 -14.22
C SER A 59 30.21 0.57 -12.85
N VAL A 60 29.51 1.70 -12.70
CA VAL A 60 29.32 2.35 -11.39
C VAL A 60 28.36 1.54 -10.50
N LEU A 61 27.24 1.08 -11.05
CA LEU A 61 26.25 0.29 -10.31
C LEU A 61 26.77 -1.10 -9.90
N ASP A 62 27.71 -1.69 -10.65
CA ASP A 62 28.37 -2.94 -10.28
C ASP A 62 29.19 -2.82 -8.97
N ARG A 63 29.53 -1.58 -8.54
CA ARG A 63 30.14 -1.28 -7.23
C ARG A 63 29.13 -1.20 -6.08
N HIS A 64 27.84 -1.29 -6.38
CA HIS A 64 26.74 -1.15 -5.44
C HIS A 64 26.04 -2.50 -5.23
N PRO A 65 25.19 -2.64 -4.18
CA PRO A 65 24.32 -3.79 -4.05
C PRO A 65 23.50 -4.02 -5.33
N LYS A 66 23.33 -5.29 -5.75
CA LYS A 66 22.72 -5.69 -7.05
C LYS A 66 21.31 -5.12 -7.28
N ASP A 67 20.63 -4.76 -6.22
CA ASP A 67 19.26 -4.29 -6.19
C ASP A 67 19.17 -2.76 -5.93
N ALA A 68 20.30 -2.06 -5.82
CA ALA A 68 20.34 -0.63 -5.58
C ALA A 68 19.65 0.15 -6.71
N HIS A 69 18.84 1.14 -6.34
CA HIS A 69 18.23 2.03 -7.32
C HIS A 69 19.29 2.84 -8.06
N TYR A 70 19.10 3.08 -9.36
CA TYR A 70 20.11 3.72 -10.21
C TYR A 70 20.52 5.14 -9.73
N GLN A 71 19.67 5.81 -8.95
CA GLN A 71 19.98 7.10 -8.32
C GLN A 71 21.25 7.09 -7.48
N PHE A 72 21.59 5.96 -6.84
CA PHE A 72 22.84 5.84 -6.09
C PHE A 72 24.07 5.84 -7.00
N GLY A 73 23.95 5.28 -8.21
CA GLY A 73 24.99 5.38 -9.22
C GLY A 73 25.19 6.82 -9.71
N PHE A 74 24.09 7.56 -9.95
CA PHE A 74 24.17 8.99 -10.27
C PHE A 74 24.78 9.80 -9.12
N ALA A 75 24.42 9.50 -7.87
CA ALA A 75 24.97 10.16 -6.69
C ALA A 75 26.48 9.92 -6.55
N ALA A 76 26.93 8.68 -6.77
CA ALA A 76 28.35 8.34 -6.80
C ALA A 76 29.10 9.10 -7.90
N ILE A 77 28.56 9.15 -9.12
CA ILE A 77 29.16 9.91 -10.23
C ILE A 77 29.26 11.40 -9.89
N ALA A 78 28.18 12.00 -9.37
CA ALA A 78 28.16 13.40 -8.97
C ALA A 78 29.24 13.71 -7.94
N ARG A 79 29.32 12.89 -6.87
CA ARG A 79 30.28 13.05 -5.79
C ARG A 79 31.73 12.86 -6.24
N GLU A 80 32.00 11.85 -7.05
CA GLU A 80 33.36 11.48 -7.46
C GLU A 80 33.94 12.38 -8.56
N LYS A 81 33.09 12.99 -9.39
CA LYS A 81 33.53 13.66 -10.63
C LYS A 81 33.04 15.08 -10.83
N PHE A 82 31.93 15.48 -10.18
CA PHE A 82 31.25 16.74 -10.46
C PHE A 82 30.84 17.49 -9.18
N ALA A 83 31.60 17.29 -8.10
CA ALA A 83 31.32 17.94 -6.82
C ALA A 83 31.49 19.47 -6.92
N SER A 84 32.48 19.95 -7.67
CA SER A 84 32.76 21.38 -7.89
C SER A 84 31.68 22.09 -8.70
N GLU A 85 31.12 21.42 -9.70
CA GLU A 85 30.12 21.99 -10.61
C GLU A 85 28.72 21.91 -10.01
N GLY A 86 28.43 20.86 -9.23
CA GLY A 86 27.09 20.65 -8.66
C GLY A 86 26.02 20.31 -9.71
N ALA A 87 26.42 20.03 -10.95
CA ALA A 87 25.57 19.56 -12.03
C ALA A 87 26.38 18.87 -13.15
N PHE A 88 25.78 17.93 -13.87
CA PHE A 88 26.42 17.28 -15.03
C PHE A 88 25.44 16.64 -16.01
N TYR A 89 25.86 16.48 -17.26
CA TYR A 89 25.11 15.81 -18.32
C TYR A 89 25.38 14.32 -18.38
N MET A 90 24.32 13.53 -18.53
CA MET A 90 24.41 12.10 -18.79
C MET A 90 23.33 11.61 -19.75
N ASP A 91 23.75 11.17 -20.94
CA ASP A 91 22.92 10.52 -21.94
C ASP A 91 22.66 9.03 -21.63
N LEU A 92 21.39 8.64 -21.45
CA LEU A 92 20.96 7.24 -21.22
C LEU A 92 20.26 6.60 -22.45
N TRP A 93 20.58 7.06 -23.65
CA TRP A 93 20.13 6.44 -24.90
C TRP A 93 20.50 4.94 -24.98
N PRO A 94 19.66 4.06 -25.55
CA PRO A 94 18.35 4.32 -26.17
C PRO A 94 17.17 4.29 -25.19
N MET A 95 17.45 4.09 -23.90
CA MET A 95 16.41 3.78 -22.93
C MET A 95 15.59 5.00 -22.53
N SER A 96 16.24 6.15 -22.38
CA SER A 96 15.55 7.42 -22.11
C SER A 96 16.13 8.57 -22.94
N GLY A 97 16.84 9.51 -22.33
CA GLY A 97 17.36 10.70 -22.99
C GLY A 97 18.53 11.33 -22.25
N LEU A 98 18.81 12.59 -22.56
CA LEU A 98 19.84 13.37 -21.89
C LEU A 98 19.33 13.84 -20.53
N PHE A 99 20.00 13.44 -19.45
CA PHE A 99 19.79 14.01 -18.13
C PHE A 99 20.76 15.18 -17.93
N LEU A 100 20.25 16.29 -17.40
CA LEU A 100 21.05 17.24 -16.66
C LEU A 100 20.78 16.98 -15.19
N THR A 101 21.68 16.25 -14.53
CA THR A 101 21.57 15.91 -13.11
C THR A 101 22.11 17.08 -12.30
N VAL A 102 21.35 17.49 -11.28
CA VAL A 102 21.61 18.66 -10.45
C VAL A 102 21.68 18.26 -9.00
N THR A 103 22.80 18.57 -8.35
CA THR A 103 23.05 18.37 -6.92
C THR A 103 23.24 19.69 -6.17
N SER A 104 23.45 20.80 -6.88
CA SER A 104 23.52 22.15 -6.31
C SER A 104 22.16 22.70 -5.86
N PRO A 105 22.01 23.15 -4.61
CA PRO A 105 20.83 23.86 -4.12
C PRO A 105 20.52 25.14 -4.91
N LYS A 106 21.57 25.86 -5.35
CA LYS A 106 21.44 27.10 -6.13
C LYS A 106 20.81 26.81 -7.49
N VAL A 107 21.36 25.86 -8.24
CA VAL A 107 20.85 25.46 -9.56
C VAL A 107 19.44 24.88 -9.44
N ALA A 108 19.18 24.09 -8.40
CA ALA A 108 17.86 23.53 -8.17
C ALA A 108 16.82 24.61 -7.86
N THR A 109 17.17 25.63 -7.08
CA THR A 109 16.34 26.82 -6.84
C THR A 109 16.09 27.58 -8.15
N GLU A 110 17.11 27.72 -9.00
CA GLU A 110 16.95 28.32 -10.32
C GLU A 110 15.87 27.60 -11.16
N ILE A 111 15.99 26.27 -11.25
CA ILE A 111 15.10 25.43 -12.06
C ILE A 111 13.66 25.39 -11.52
N THR A 112 13.50 25.37 -10.19
CA THR A 112 12.21 25.04 -9.57
C THR A 112 11.46 26.25 -9.01
N GLN A 113 12.12 27.41 -8.88
CA GLN A 113 11.53 28.60 -8.26
C GLN A 113 11.71 29.85 -9.13
N THR A 114 12.93 30.18 -9.54
CA THR A 114 13.21 31.53 -10.10
C THR A 114 13.12 31.60 -11.61
N ASN A 115 13.30 30.49 -12.34
CA ASN A 115 13.19 30.47 -13.80
C ASN A 115 11.80 29.96 -14.25
N PRO A 116 10.84 30.85 -14.56
CA PRO A 116 9.47 30.45 -14.90
C PRO A 116 9.36 29.58 -16.15
N LYS A 117 10.37 29.60 -17.04
CA LYS A 117 10.37 28.75 -18.25
C LYS A 117 10.62 27.27 -17.92
N LEU A 118 11.26 26.98 -16.77
CA LEU A 118 11.65 25.63 -16.34
C LEU A 118 10.79 25.11 -15.18
N THR A 119 10.25 26.02 -14.36
CA THR A 119 9.55 25.71 -13.10
C THR A 119 8.37 24.75 -13.21
N SER A 120 7.69 24.70 -14.35
CA SER A 120 6.38 24.05 -14.44
C SER A 120 6.35 22.76 -15.23
N ASP A 121 7.06 22.68 -16.35
CA ASP A 121 6.85 21.60 -17.32
C ASP A 121 7.54 20.30 -16.91
N ARG A 122 6.88 19.19 -17.19
CA ARG A 122 7.31 17.85 -16.78
C ARG A 122 7.77 17.03 -17.99
N PRO A 123 8.84 16.24 -17.85
CA PRO A 123 9.32 15.41 -18.96
C PRO A 123 8.33 14.28 -19.26
N GLN A 124 8.24 13.87 -20.52
CA GLN A 124 7.38 12.76 -20.95
C GLN A 124 7.72 11.43 -20.25
N LEU A 125 8.97 11.27 -19.81
CA LEU A 125 9.43 10.15 -18.99
C LEU A 125 8.55 9.94 -17.75
N LEU A 126 8.25 11.03 -17.03
CA LEU A 126 7.48 10.97 -15.81
C LEU A 126 6.04 10.47 -16.04
N ARG A 127 5.43 10.88 -17.15
CA ARG A 127 4.09 10.43 -17.56
C ARG A 127 4.05 8.94 -17.86
N ARG A 128 5.12 8.39 -18.45
CA ARG A 128 5.22 6.94 -18.73
C ARG A 128 5.34 6.14 -17.43
N PHE A 129 6.15 6.62 -16.50
CA PHE A 129 6.30 6.03 -15.17
C PHE A 129 4.99 6.00 -14.38
N LEU A 130 4.23 7.11 -14.33
CA LEU A 130 2.99 7.18 -13.55
C LEU A 130 1.79 6.51 -14.20
N LYS A 131 1.73 6.44 -15.54
CA LYS A 131 0.56 5.94 -16.27
C LYS A 131 0.09 4.55 -15.81
N PRO A 132 0.97 3.55 -15.53
CA PRO A 132 0.55 2.28 -14.95
C PRO A 132 -0.20 2.44 -13.62
N ILE A 133 0.26 3.32 -12.74
CA ILE A 133 -0.24 3.49 -11.36
C ILE A 133 -1.55 4.28 -11.34
N THR A 134 -1.53 5.52 -11.83
CA THR A 134 -2.65 6.47 -11.71
C THR A 134 -3.71 6.25 -12.78
N GLY A 135 -3.26 5.78 -13.94
CA GLY A 135 -4.08 5.52 -15.10
C GLY A 135 -4.41 6.69 -16.00
N GLY A 136 -3.89 7.87 -15.70
CA GLY A 136 -3.97 9.07 -16.51
C GLY A 136 -3.16 10.20 -15.89
N LEU A 137 -3.24 11.39 -16.48
CA LEU A 137 -2.56 12.56 -15.96
C LEU A 137 -3.13 12.98 -14.59
N THR A 138 -2.25 13.52 -13.77
CA THR A 138 -2.49 13.94 -12.39
C THR A 138 -1.83 15.31 -12.11
N ILE A 139 -2.00 15.88 -10.90
CA ILE A 139 -1.35 17.16 -10.58
C ILE A 139 0.19 17.03 -10.55
N PHE A 140 0.71 15.81 -10.53
CA PHE A 140 2.14 15.55 -10.56
C PHE A 140 2.74 15.78 -11.96
N ASP A 141 2.01 15.44 -13.03
CA ASP A 141 2.52 15.32 -14.41
C ASP A 141 1.71 16.11 -15.46
N LEU A 142 0.70 16.87 -15.03
CA LEU A 142 0.02 17.89 -15.84
C LEU A 142 0.93 19.07 -16.20
N ASP A 143 0.71 19.62 -17.38
CA ASP A 143 1.31 20.89 -17.82
C ASP A 143 0.72 22.07 -17.03
N GLU A 144 1.42 23.21 -17.03
CA GLU A 144 1.09 24.33 -16.13
C GLU A 144 -0.36 24.81 -16.22
N LYS A 145 -0.86 24.96 -17.45
CA LYS A 145 -2.20 25.47 -17.75
C LYS A 145 -3.29 24.68 -17.03
N ASP A 146 -3.18 23.35 -17.06
CA ASP A 146 -4.16 22.44 -16.47
C ASP A 146 -3.85 22.17 -15.00
N TRP A 147 -2.56 22.24 -14.62
CA TRP A 147 -2.13 22.00 -13.25
C TRP A 147 -2.64 23.05 -12.27
N LYS A 148 -2.55 24.35 -12.60
CA LYS A 148 -2.89 25.45 -11.68
C LYS A 148 -4.32 25.34 -11.10
N PRO A 149 -5.38 25.19 -11.92
CA PRO A 149 -6.75 25.06 -11.41
C PRO A 149 -6.92 23.83 -10.51
N TRP A 150 -6.41 22.68 -10.95
CA TRP A 150 -6.53 21.45 -10.17
C TRP A 150 -5.73 21.50 -8.87
N ARG A 151 -4.54 22.10 -8.87
CA ARG A 151 -3.77 22.31 -7.64
C ARG A 151 -4.51 23.19 -6.65
N ALA A 152 -5.17 24.25 -7.12
CA ALA A 152 -5.96 25.13 -6.25
C ALA A 152 -7.10 24.39 -5.56
N VAL A 153 -7.81 23.52 -6.29
CA VAL A 153 -8.89 22.67 -5.75
C VAL A 153 -8.38 21.78 -4.61
N PHE A 154 -7.29 21.04 -4.84
CA PHE A 154 -6.78 20.11 -3.82
C PHE A 154 -6.04 20.82 -2.67
N ASN A 155 -5.45 22.00 -2.87
CA ASN A 155 -4.73 22.74 -1.83
C ASN A 155 -5.60 23.04 -0.60
N LYS A 156 -6.92 23.24 -0.79
CA LYS A 156 -7.87 23.45 0.32
C LYS A 156 -7.90 22.28 1.28
N GLY A 157 -7.79 21.07 0.73
CA GLY A 157 -7.70 19.83 1.47
C GLY A 157 -6.45 19.73 2.33
N PHE A 158 -5.33 20.33 1.90
CA PHE A 158 -4.01 20.19 2.51
C PHE A 158 -3.55 21.39 3.38
N HIS A 159 -4.47 22.27 3.78
CA HIS A 159 -4.14 23.41 4.64
C HIS A 159 -3.79 22.96 6.07
N SER A 160 -2.66 23.44 6.62
CA SER A 160 -2.08 23.00 7.90
C SER A 160 -3.07 23.04 9.07
N GLU A 161 -3.83 24.12 9.23
CA GLU A 161 -4.81 24.27 10.33
C GLU A 161 -5.85 23.16 10.39
N ARG A 162 -6.22 22.58 9.23
CA ARG A 162 -7.24 21.53 9.16
C ARG A 162 -6.67 20.15 9.47
N MET A 163 -5.36 19.97 9.32
CA MET A 163 -4.68 18.69 9.57
C MET A 163 -4.78 18.25 11.02
N TYR A 164 -4.76 19.18 11.97
CA TYR A 164 -4.93 18.84 13.39
C TYR A 164 -6.29 18.21 13.67
N GLY A 165 -7.32 18.55 12.90
CA GLY A 165 -8.64 17.92 12.99
C GLY A 165 -8.63 16.43 12.62
N LEU A 166 -7.65 15.99 11.82
CA LEU A 166 -7.49 14.59 11.38
C LEU A 166 -6.75 13.72 12.40
N VAL A 167 -6.00 14.33 13.34
CA VAL A 167 -5.16 13.61 14.31
C VAL A 167 -5.91 12.53 15.10
N PRO A 168 -7.15 12.74 15.59
CA PRO A 168 -7.89 11.68 16.28
C PRO A 168 -8.04 10.41 15.43
N ASN A 169 -8.37 10.56 14.14
CA ASN A 169 -8.50 9.44 13.21
C ASN A 169 -7.14 8.80 12.92
N MET A 170 -6.05 9.59 12.88
CA MET A 170 -4.69 9.05 12.74
C MET A 170 -4.32 8.20 13.95
N VAL A 171 -4.65 8.66 15.17
CA VAL A 171 -4.40 7.93 16.41
C VAL A 171 -5.14 6.58 16.40
N GLU A 172 -6.39 6.53 15.93
CA GLU A 172 -7.12 5.26 15.78
C GLU A 172 -6.37 4.25 14.90
N GLU A 173 -5.90 4.67 13.72
CA GLU A 173 -5.15 3.79 12.82
C GLU A 173 -3.79 3.38 13.39
N VAL A 174 -3.14 4.28 14.14
CA VAL A 174 -1.89 3.97 14.85
C VAL A 174 -2.13 2.94 15.96
N GLN A 175 -3.27 2.96 16.63
CA GLN A 175 -3.59 1.94 17.65
C GLN A 175 -3.83 0.56 17.04
N VAL A 176 -4.44 0.49 15.84
CA VAL A 176 -4.53 -0.77 15.08
C VAL A 176 -3.13 -1.29 14.73
N PHE A 177 -2.25 -0.39 14.28
CA PHE A 177 -0.87 -0.73 13.96
C PHE A 177 -0.08 -1.19 15.18
N ALA A 178 -0.20 -0.48 16.31
CA ALA A 178 0.39 -0.86 17.59
C ALA A 178 -0.08 -2.26 18.02
N GLY A 179 -1.37 -2.56 17.88
CA GLY A 179 -1.90 -3.91 18.12
C GLY A 179 -1.20 -4.99 17.27
N ALA A 180 -1.01 -4.73 15.97
CA ALA A 180 -0.27 -5.65 15.11
C ALA A 180 1.18 -5.83 15.56
N LEU A 181 1.85 -4.76 15.99
CA LEU A 181 3.20 -4.82 16.53
C LEU A 181 3.28 -5.56 17.86
N ARG A 182 2.29 -5.43 18.76
CA ARG A 182 2.20 -6.23 19.99
C ARG A 182 2.09 -7.72 19.67
N ASP A 183 1.26 -8.08 18.71
CA ASP A 183 1.12 -9.48 18.27
C ASP A 183 2.43 -10.05 17.71
N HIS A 184 3.22 -9.22 17.02
CA HIS A 184 4.55 -9.62 16.56
C HIS A 184 5.56 -9.73 17.71
N ALA A 185 5.58 -8.76 18.61
CA ALA A 185 6.46 -8.76 19.78
C ALA A 185 6.17 -9.95 20.71
N ALA A 186 4.90 -10.30 20.93
CA ALA A 186 4.49 -11.43 21.77
C ALA A 186 4.96 -12.80 21.23
N ARG A 187 5.25 -12.90 19.93
CA ARG A 187 5.77 -14.12 19.30
C ARG A 187 7.29 -14.25 19.39
N ASP A 188 7.99 -13.16 19.75
CA ASP A 188 9.45 -13.07 19.81
C ASP A 188 10.15 -13.62 18.55
N GLN A 189 9.66 -13.20 17.38
CA GLN A 189 10.16 -13.65 16.08
C GLN A 189 10.59 -12.46 15.22
N LEU A 190 11.63 -12.71 14.41
CA LEU A 190 12.03 -11.79 13.34
C LEU A 190 10.84 -11.51 12.43
N CYS A 191 10.56 -10.24 12.17
CA CYS A 191 9.50 -9.82 11.27
C CYS A 191 9.99 -8.73 10.31
N PHE A 192 9.36 -8.61 9.15
CA PHE A 192 9.55 -7.43 8.30
C PHE A 192 8.55 -6.36 8.66
N LEU A 193 9.09 -5.18 8.97
CA LEU A 193 8.29 -4.02 9.26
C LEU A 193 7.61 -3.45 8.00
N ASP A 194 8.27 -3.52 6.84
CA ASP A 194 7.79 -2.86 5.61
C ASP A 194 6.37 -3.33 5.19
N PRO A 195 6.05 -4.64 5.06
CA PRO A 195 4.68 -5.09 4.74
C PRO A 195 3.59 -4.57 5.68
N ILE A 196 3.90 -4.47 6.98
CA ILE A 196 2.96 -4.05 8.01
C ILE A 196 2.77 -2.53 7.91
N THR A 197 3.87 -1.78 7.83
CA THR A 197 3.88 -0.33 7.71
C THR A 197 3.20 0.14 6.41
N LEU A 198 3.40 -0.54 5.28
CA LEU A 198 2.79 -0.15 4.01
C LEU A 198 1.25 -0.30 4.04
N ARG A 199 0.72 -1.34 4.70
CA ARG A 199 -0.74 -1.47 4.91
C ARG A 199 -1.28 -0.39 5.84
N PHE A 200 -0.56 -0.12 6.93
CA PHE A 200 -0.87 0.96 7.86
C PHE A 200 -0.93 2.34 7.18
N THR A 201 0.07 2.68 6.38
CA THR A 201 0.09 3.98 5.67
C THR A 201 -1.03 4.10 4.64
N ILE A 202 -1.46 3.01 3.98
CA ILE A 202 -2.63 3.04 3.10
C ILE A 202 -3.92 3.33 3.89
N ASP A 203 -4.11 2.70 5.07
CA ASP A 203 -5.25 3.00 5.94
C ASP A 203 -5.21 4.46 6.43
N MET A 204 -4.04 4.95 6.82
CA MET A 204 -3.81 6.35 7.22
C MET A 204 -4.26 7.32 6.11
N ILE A 205 -3.85 7.07 4.86
CA ILE A 205 -4.26 7.88 3.71
C ILE A 205 -5.76 7.71 3.43
N GLY A 206 -6.32 6.51 3.59
CA GLY A 206 -7.75 6.27 3.49
C GLY A 206 -8.55 7.16 4.44
N ARG A 207 -8.09 7.29 5.69
CA ARG A 207 -8.69 8.20 6.69
C ARG A 207 -8.44 9.67 6.37
N SER A 208 -7.21 10.08 6.09
CA SER A 208 -6.85 11.49 5.88
C SER A 208 -7.42 12.08 4.58
N ILE A 209 -7.41 11.29 3.49
CA ILE A 209 -7.78 11.75 2.14
C ILE A 209 -9.24 11.50 1.83
N MET A 210 -9.74 10.30 2.15
CA MET A 210 -11.09 9.88 1.78
C MET A 210 -12.03 9.79 2.98
N ASN A 211 -11.58 10.01 4.22
CA ASN A 211 -12.33 9.77 5.47
C ASN A 211 -12.96 8.37 5.57
N THR A 212 -12.25 7.36 5.07
CA THR A 212 -12.75 5.98 4.98
C THR A 212 -11.77 5.01 5.57
N SER A 213 -12.27 4.16 6.48
CA SER A 213 -11.51 3.04 7.03
C SER A 213 -11.40 1.95 5.97
N LEU A 214 -10.20 1.72 5.44
CA LEU A 214 -10.01 0.66 4.43
C LEU A 214 -9.85 -0.71 5.09
N HIS A 215 -9.50 -0.75 6.38
CA HIS A 215 -9.21 -1.96 7.15
C HIS A 215 -8.11 -2.82 6.52
N ALA A 216 -7.19 -2.17 5.79
CA ALA A 216 -6.09 -2.81 5.07
C ALA A 216 -5.08 -3.45 6.04
N GLN A 217 -4.94 -2.93 7.26
CA GLN A 217 -4.10 -3.51 8.30
C GLN A 217 -4.60 -4.89 8.77
N THR A 218 -5.91 -5.09 8.82
CA THR A 218 -6.54 -6.28 9.41
C THR A 218 -7.04 -7.29 8.38
N GLY A 219 -7.05 -6.94 7.09
CA GLY A 219 -7.65 -7.80 6.07
C GLY A 219 -7.44 -7.34 4.63
N PHE A 220 -8.22 -7.98 3.75
CA PHE A 220 -8.23 -7.67 2.32
C PHE A 220 -9.10 -6.44 2.04
N ASN A 221 -8.59 -5.53 1.23
CA ASN A 221 -9.31 -4.36 0.71
C ASN A 221 -9.01 -4.18 -0.79
N ASP A 222 -10.07 -4.02 -1.60
CA ASP A 222 -9.97 -3.90 -3.06
C ASP A 222 -9.02 -2.77 -3.51
N LEU A 223 -8.98 -1.64 -2.79
CA LEU A 223 -8.10 -0.53 -3.11
C LEU A 223 -6.67 -0.79 -2.63
N ALA A 224 -6.49 -1.18 -1.38
CA ALA A 224 -5.16 -1.39 -0.79
C ALA A 224 -4.40 -2.54 -1.48
N ASP A 225 -5.03 -3.72 -1.60
CA ASP A 225 -4.43 -4.88 -2.25
C ASP A 225 -4.25 -4.67 -3.76
N GLY A 226 -5.18 -3.91 -4.38
CA GLY A 226 -5.04 -3.48 -5.77
C GLY A 226 -3.81 -2.61 -5.98
N MET A 227 -3.56 -1.65 -5.07
CA MET A 227 -2.40 -0.75 -5.12
C MET A 227 -1.09 -1.50 -4.85
N LEU A 228 -1.02 -2.29 -3.77
CA LEU A 228 0.17 -3.09 -3.43
C LEU A 228 0.53 -4.06 -4.56
N SER A 229 -0.47 -4.71 -5.17
CA SER A 229 -0.28 -5.53 -6.37
C SER A 229 0.23 -4.67 -7.55
N GLN A 230 -0.33 -3.48 -7.76
CA GLN A 230 0.09 -2.58 -8.83
C GLN A 230 1.57 -2.21 -8.72
N ILE A 231 2.02 -1.85 -7.52
CA ILE A 231 3.41 -1.48 -7.21
C ILE A 231 4.33 -2.68 -7.37
N ARG A 232 3.97 -3.86 -6.85
CA ARG A 232 4.78 -5.08 -6.99
C ARG A 232 5.03 -5.43 -8.46
N TRP A 233 4.03 -5.22 -9.31
CA TRP A 233 4.15 -5.43 -10.76
C TRP A 233 4.72 -4.22 -11.50
N HIS A 234 4.93 -3.10 -10.81
CA HIS A 234 5.59 -1.93 -11.36
C HIS A 234 7.10 -2.17 -11.42
N ASN A 235 7.75 -1.79 -12.52
CA ASN A 235 9.20 -1.91 -12.65
C ASN A 235 9.81 -0.50 -12.61
N PRO A 236 10.37 -0.07 -11.47
CA PRO A 236 10.96 1.27 -11.34
C PRO A 236 12.18 1.45 -12.25
N ASN A 237 12.85 0.36 -12.62
CA ASN A 237 14.00 0.33 -13.53
C ASN A 237 13.60 0.10 -15.00
N ALA A 238 12.30 0.16 -15.35
CA ALA A 238 11.86 -0.01 -16.74
C ALA A 238 12.55 0.96 -17.69
N GLU A 239 12.86 2.17 -17.21
CA GLU A 239 13.51 3.25 -17.97
C GLU A 239 14.99 3.02 -18.27
N ILE A 240 15.57 1.93 -17.75
CA ILE A 240 16.93 1.47 -18.09
C ILE A 240 16.96 -0.01 -18.50
N ASN A 241 15.80 -0.67 -18.57
CA ASN A 241 15.67 -2.08 -18.95
C ASN A 241 14.76 -2.26 -20.19
N PRO A 242 15.32 -2.61 -21.38
CA PRO A 242 14.59 -2.71 -22.63
C PRO A 242 13.55 -3.84 -22.66
N PHE A 243 13.75 -4.90 -21.86
CA PHE A 243 12.86 -6.07 -21.86
C PHE A 243 11.63 -5.88 -20.97
N SER A 244 11.59 -4.79 -20.20
CA SER A 244 10.52 -4.52 -19.25
C SER A 244 9.13 -4.40 -19.89
N HIS A 245 9.05 -4.05 -21.17
CA HIS A 245 7.80 -3.80 -21.90
C HIS A 245 7.15 -5.06 -22.51
N PHE A 246 7.86 -6.19 -22.59
CA PHE A 246 7.36 -7.42 -23.22
C PHE A 246 6.59 -8.35 -22.26
N ASN A 247 6.34 -7.93 -21.02
CA ASN A 247 5.65 -8.74 -20.05
C ASN A 247 4.11 -8.57 -20.16
N PHE A 248 3.47 -9.41 -20.97
CA PHE A 248 2.02 -9.39 -21.17
C PHE A 248 1.22 -9.65 -19.89
N VAL A 249 1.76 -10.47 -18.97
CA VAL A 249 1.14 -10.74 -17.66
C VAL A 249 1.07 -9.45 -16.84
N ARG A 250 2.15 -8.66 -16.84
CA ARG A 250 2.18 -7.34 -16.18
C ARG A 250 1.09 -6.43 -16.72
N ALA A 251 0.91 -6.36 -18.04
CA ALA A 251 -0.12 -5.54 -18.66
C ALA A 251 -1.54 -5.96 -18.22
N PHE A 252 -1.81 -7.27 -18.17
CA PHE A 252 -3.08 -7.81 -17.69
C PHE A 252 -3.32 -7.50 -16.20
N VAL A 253 -2.32 -7.74 -15.34
CA VAL A 253 -2.40 -7.45 -13.91
C VAL A 253 -2.65 -5.96 -13.69
N HIS A 254 -1.92 -5.08 -14.39
CA HIS A 254 -2.10 -3.64 -14.30
C HIS A 254 -3.50 -3.19 -14.70
N TRP A 255 -4.08 -3.82 -15.73
CA TRP A 255 -5.45 -3.56 -16.15
C TRP A 255 -6.48 -4.04 -15.12
N LYS A 256 -6.30 -5.25 -14.55
CA LYS A 256 -7.20 -5.83 -13.55
C LYS A 256 -7.23 -4.96 -12.29
N ASN A 257 -6.05 -4.71 -11.71
CA ASN A 257 -5.90 -3.91 -10.50
C ASN A 257 -6.46 -2.50 -10.70
N ARG A 258 -6.22 -1.89 -11.88
CA ARG A 258 -6.78 -0.58 -12.20
C ARG A 258 -8.29 -0.56 -12.14
N ARG A 259 -8.97 -1.54 -12.76
CA ARG A 259 -10.44 -1.62 -12.76
C ARG A 259 -11.00 -1.86 -11.36
N GLN A 260 -10.35 -2.71 -10.58
CA GLN A 260 -10.68 -2.95 -9.18
C GLN A 260 -10.61 -1.66 -8.36
N MET A 261 -9.49 -0.94 -8.45
CA MET A 261 -9.31 0.34 -7.74
C MET A 261 -10.25 1.44 -8.26
N ASP A 262 -10.45 1.56 -9.58
CA ASP A 262 -11.36 2.56 -10.18
C ASP A 262 -12.80 2.36 -9.68
N ARG A 263 -13.24 1.10 -9.60
CA ARG A 263 -14.57 0.76 -9.09
C ARG A 263 -14.71 1.13 -7.61
N TYR A 264 -13.72 0.79 -6.79
CA TYR A 264 -13.75 1.09 -5.36
C TYR A 264 -13.76 2.61 -5.11
N ILE A 265 -12.79 3.33 -5.67
CA ILE A 265 -12.68 4.78 -5.47
C ILE A 265 -13.89 5.50 -6.07
N GLY A 266 -14.36 5.05 -7.24
CA GLY A 266 -15.54 5.62 -7.87
C GLY A 266 -16.80 5.48 -7.00
N ALA A 267 -17.05 4.29 -6.43
CA ALA A 267 -18.17 4.07 -5.53
C ALA A 267 -18.08 4.92 -4.26
N GLU A 268 -16.88 5.08 -3.72
CA GLU A 268 -16.64 5.90 -2.54
C GLU A 268 -16.86 7.40 -2.83
N LEU A 269 -16.37 7.91 -3.96
CA LEU A 269 -16.65 9.28 -4.40
C LEU A 269 -18.14 9.53 -4.61
N ASP A 270 -18.84 8.58 -5.21
CA ASP A 270 -20.28 8.70 -5.44
C ASP A 270 -21.03 8.73 -4.09
N ARG A 271 -20.63 7.90 -3.12
CA ARG A 271 -21.15 7.93 -1.74
C ARG A 271 -20.93 9.29 -1.08
N ARG A 272 -19.71 9.83 -1.14
CA ARG A 272 -19.38 11.16 -0.57
C ARG A 272 -20.19 12.28 -1.18
N PHE A 273 -20.36 12.24 -2.50
CA PHE A 273 -21.16 13.25 -3.18
C PHE A 273 -22.63 13.21 -2.72
N GLN A 274 -23.20 12.03 -2.50
CA GLN A 274 -24.56 11.92 -1.96
C GLN A 274 -24.67 12.42 -0.52
N GLU A 275 -23.67 12.14 0.33
CA GLU A 275 -23.61 12.65 1.70
C GLU A 275 -23.49 14.18 1.75
N TYR A 276 -22.66 14.75 0.87
CA TYR A 276 -22.55 16.20 0.71
C TYR A 276 -23.88 16.83 0.28
N LYS A 277 -24.63 16.18 -0.62
CA LYS A 277 -25.95 16.65 -1.08
C LYS A 277 -27.01 16.57 0.01
N SER A 278 -27.00 15.52 0.83
CA SER A 278 -28.03 15.30 1.86
C SER A 278 -27.84 16.17 3.10
N ASN A 279 -26.62 16.57 3.43
CA ASN A 279 -26.35 17.36 4.61
C ASN A 279 -25.16 18.33 4.42
N ALA A 280 -25.41 19.40 3.66
CA ALA A 280 -24.43 20.44 3.34
C ALA A 280 -23.85 21.14 4.58
N GLU A 281 -24.59 21.23 5.70
CA GLU A 281 -24.11 21.85 6.95
C GLU A 281 -23.34 20.88 7.86
N SER A 282 -23.64 19.57 7.86
CA SER A 282 -22.78 18.57 8.52
C SER A 282 -21.47 18.31 7.77
N SER A 283 -21.34 18.88 6.55
CA SER A 283 -20.17 18.76 5.69
C SER A 283 -18.93 19.52 6.17
N ALA A 284 -18.83 19.80 7.47
CA ALA A 284 -17.56 19.96 8.18
C ALA A 284 -16.69 18.67 8.12
N SER A 285 -16.81 17.89 7.04
CA SER A 285 -15.96 16.76 6.75
C SER A 285 -14.52 17.24 6.57
N LYS A 286 -13.64 16.55 7.29
CA LYS A 286 -12.25 16.94 7.52
C LYS A 286 -11.30 16.50 6.41
N SER A 287 -11.73 15.60 5.51
CA SER A 287 -10.81 14.98 4.56
C SER A 287 -10.53 15.82 3.32
N VAL A 288 -9.40 15.51 2.68
CA VAL A 288 -8.96 16.20 1.47
C VAL A 288 -10.01 16.15 0.35
N ILE A 289 -10.66 15.01 0.13
CA ILE A 289 -11.58 14.86 -1.00
C ILE A 289 -12.88 15.61 -0.81
N ASP A 290 -13.39 15.70 0.42
CA ASP A 290 -14.62 16.43 0.70
C ASP A 290 -14.40 17.94 0.51
N LEU A 291 -13.22 18.43 0.90
CA LEU A 291 -12.82 19.82 0.68
C LEU A 291 -12.55 20.12 -0.80
N ALA A 292 -11.96 19.19 -1.53
CA ALA A 292 -11.79 19.30 -2.97
C ALA A 292 -13.14 19.33 -3.70
N LEU A 293 -14.10 18.50 -3.25
CA LEU A 293 -15.46 18.46 -3.79
C LEU A 293 -16.20 19.78 -3.53
N GLN A 294 -16.12 20.32 -2.30
CA GLN A 294 -16.70 21.60 -1.93
C GLN A 294 -16.16 22.75 -2.79
N GLU A 295 -14.84 22.82 -2.94
CA GLU A 295 -14.20 23.87 -3.76
C GLU A 295 -14.58 23.72 -5.23
N TYR A 296 -14.67 22.49 -5.75
CA TYR A 296 -15.05 22.24 -7.15
C TYR A 296 -16.50 22.65 -7.44
N LEU A 297 -17.42 22.43 -6.49
CA LEU A 297 -18.84 22.75 -6.65
C LEU A 297 -19.18 24.20 -6.27
N LYS A 298 -18.22 24.94 -5.71
CA LYS A 298 -18.40 26.32 -5.27
C LYS A 298 -18.86 27.20 -6.44
N GLY A 299 -19.99 27.90 -6.25
CA GLY A 299 -20.60 28.74 -7.29
C GLY A 299 -21.59 28.02 -8.20
N SER A 300 -21.87 26.74 -7.97
CA SER A 300 -22.99 26.05 -8.64
C SER A 300 -24.31 26.47 -8.00
N GLU A 301 -25.19 27.15 -8.75
CA GLU A 301 -26.51 27.57 -8.26
C GLU A 301 -27.42 26.40 -7.86
N LYS A 302 -27.23 25.23 -8.49
CA LYS A 302 -27.95 23.99 -8.18
C LYS A 302 -26.99 22.81 -8.24
N LEU A 303 -27.00 21.98 -7.19
CA LEU A 303 -26.21 20.74 -7.17
C LEU A 303 -26.76 19.73 -8.19
N PRO A 304 -25.91 19.14 -9.05
CA PRO A 304 -26.35 18.15 -10.02
C PRO A 304 -26.76 16.84 -9.34
N ASP A 305 -27.54 16.00 -10.04
CA ASP A 305 -27.98 14.70 -9.50
C ASP A 305 -26.86 13.66 -9.44
N LYS A 306 -25.88 13.78 -10.34
CA LYS A 306 -24.69 12.93 -10.39
C LYS A 306 -23.44 13.78 -10.36
N LEU A 307 -22.37 13.22 -9.80
CA LEU A 307 -21.07 13.85 -9.80
C LEU A 307 -20.60 14.08 -11.24
N ASP A 308 -20.04 15.26 -11.50
CA ASP A 308 -19.48 15.60 -12.81
C ASP A 308 -18.49 14.50 -13.29
N PRO A 309 -18.69 13.91 -14.48
CA PRO A 309 -17.85 12.83 -14.96
C PRO A 309 -16.37 13.21 -15.08
N SER A 310 -16.08 14.48 -15.40
CA SER A 310 -14.70 14.97 -15.57
C SER A 310 -13.98 15.04 -14.23
N PHE A 311 -14.62 15.65 -13.23
CA PHE A 311 -14.13 15.65 -11.85
C PHE A 311 -13.98 14.24 -11.31
N ARG A 312 -15.00 13.39 -11.46
CA ARG A 312 -14.97 12.01 -10.97
C ARG A 312 -13.78 11.24 -11.56
N ALA A 313 -13.58 11.31 -12.87
CA ALA A 313 -12.47 10.65 -13.54
C ALA A 313 -11.11 11.19 -13.08
N PHE A 314 -11.00 12.50 -12.83
CA PHE A 314 -9.77 13.11 -12.33
C PHE A 314 -9.50 12.75 -10.87
N ALA A 315 -10.49 12.88 -9.99
CA ALA A 315 -10.42 12.53 -8.58
C ALA A 315 -9.98 11.08 -8.36
N ILE A 316 -10.50 10.13 -9.15
CA ILE A 316 -10.04 8.73 -9.12
C ILE A 316 -8.53 8.61 -9.37
N ARG A 317 -8.02 9.30 -10.39
CA ARG A 317 -6.58 9.31 -10.72
C ARG A 317 -5.75 9.97 -9.61
N GLN A 318 -6.27 11.05 -9.01
CA GLN A 318 -5.59 11.77 -7.93
C GLN A 318 -5.55 10.97 -6.63
N ILE A 319 -6.63 10.29 -6.26
CA ILE A 319 -6.65 9.44 -5.07
C ILE A 319 -5.63 8.31 -5.21
N LYS A 320 -5.52 7.69 -6.39
CA LYS A 320 -4.46 6.72 -6.67
C LYS A 320 -3.07 7.32 -6.52
N LEU A 321 -2.85 8.55 -7.00
CA LEU A 321 -1.60 9.26 -6.80
C LEU A 321 -1.32 9.52 -5.32
N PHE A 322 -2.29 9.98 -4.53
CA PHE A 322 -2.10 10.26 -3.11
C PHE A 322 -1.76 9.01 -2.32
N ILE A 323 -2.43 7.88 -2.61
CA ILE A 323 -2.09 6.59 -2.02
C ILE A 323 -0.68 6.18 -2.42
N PHE A 324 -0.34 6.21 -3.72
CA PHE A 324 0.99 5.86 -4.20
C PHE A 324 2.11 6.79 -3.69
N ALA A 325 1.87 8.08 -3.56
CA ALA A 325 2.88 9.01 -3.09
C ALA A 325 3.05 8.96 -1.56
N GLY A 326 1.95 8.78 -0.82
CA GLY A 326 1.95 8.81 0.64
C GLY A 326 2.36 7.49 1.30
N TYR A 327 2.09 6.34 0.68
CA TYR A 327 2.30 5.06 1.36
C TYR A 327 3.80 4.77 1.60
N ASP A 328 4.62 4.83 0.55
CA ASP A 328 6.03 4.45 0.60
C ASP A 328 6.89 5.53 1.27
N SER A 329 6.62 6.81 0.98
CA SER A 329 7.44 7.91 1.51
C SER A 329 7.32 8.04 3.03
N THR A 330 6.10 8.01 3.58
CA THR A 330 5.86 8.03 5.02
C THR A 330 6.35 6.72 5.66
N GLY A 331 6.03 5.58 5.06
CA GLY A 331 6.40 4.27 5.59
C GLY A 331 7.91 4.05 5.67
N SER A 332 8.65 4.36 4.61
CA SER A 332 10.11 4.28 4.59
C SER A 332 10.76 5.23 5.59
N THR A 333 10.28 6.47 5.69
CA THR A 333 10.78 7.45 6.67
C THR A 333 10.61 6.94 8.10
N PHE A 334 9.44 6.40 8.43
CA PHE A 334 9.18 5.78 9.72
C PHE A 334 10.11 4.57 9.97
N SER A 335 10.16 3.62 9.04
CA SER A 335 11.01 2.43 9.14
C SER A 335 12.50 2.77 9.33
N VAL A 336 13.01 3.82 8.68
CA VAL A 336 14.41 4.28 8.83
C VAL A 336 14.62 4.96 10.18
N THR A 337 13.64 5.74 10.66
CA THR A 337 13.71 6.40 11.98
C THR A 337 13.92 5.40 13.11
N LEU A 338 13.18 4.29 13.08
CA LEU A 338 13.24 3.25 14.12
C LEU A 338 14.59 2.51 14.20
N ARG A 339 15.45 2.63 13.19
CA ARG A 339 16.77 1.98 13.15
C ARG A 339 17.87 2.83 13.78
N ARG A 340 17.53 4.01 14.30
CA ARG A 340 18.53 4.95 14.83
C ARG A 340 18.71 4.74 16.32
N PRO A 341 19.95 4.83 16.84
CA PRO A 341 20.23 4.79 18.27
C PRO A 341 19.84 6.10 18.97
N ILE A 342 18.66 6.66 18.64
CA ILE A 342 18.16 7.94 19.14
C ILE A 342 16.78 7.81 19.81
N LEU A 343 16.24 6.58 19.87
CA LEU A 343 14.93 6.33 20.44
C LEU A 343 14.87 6.77 21.90
N GLN A 344 15.96 6.65 22.66
CA GLN A 344 16.00 7.09 24.05
C GLN A 344 15.78 8.60 24.20
N THR A 345 16.48 9.43 23.42
CA THR A 345 16.30 10.89 23.44
C THR A 345 14.89 11.30 23.02
N LEU A 346 14.30 10.59 22.05
CA LEU A 346 12.89 10.79 21.69
C LEU A 346 11.95 10.47 22.86
N ARG A 347 12.16 9.35 23.55
CA ARG A 347 11.36 8.97 24.73
C ARG A 347 11.42 10.03 25.81
N GLU A 348 12.61 10.59 26.08
CA GLU A 348 12.78 11.67 27.07
C GLU A 348 12.00 12.94 26.71
N GLU A 349 12.00 13.36 25.43
CA GLU A 349 11.15 14.46 24.98
C GLU A 349 9.66 14.10 25.14
N HIS A 350 9.28 12.89 24.73
CA HIS A 350 7.89 12.43 24.78
C HIS A 350 7.38 12.35 26.22
N ASP A 351 8.19 11.94 27.18
CA ASP A 351 7.81 11.87 28.59
C ASP A 351 7.61 13.26 29.19
N LYS A 352 8.48 14.22 28.84
CA LYS A 352 8.34 15.63 29.26
C LYS A 352 7.04 16.25 28.75
N VAL A 353 6.64 15.92 27.52
CA VAL A 353 5.53 16.60 26.83
C VAL A 353 4.21 15.86 27.00
N LEU A 354 4.21 14.54 26.80
CA LEU A 354 3.03 13.69 26.81
C LEU A 354 2.78 13.05 28.18
N GLY A 355 3.73 13.16 29.12
CA GLY A 355 3.67 12.56 30.45
C GLY A 355 4.31 11.17 30.48
N SER A 356 4.66 10.68 31.68
CA SER A 356 5.44 9.46 31.89
C SER A 356 4.72 8.14 31.62
N ASN A 357 3.39 8.14 31.40
CA ASN A 357 2.64 6.94 31.06
C ASN A 357 2.52 6.79 29.53
N PRO A 358 3.19 5.80 28.90
CA PRO A 358 3.09 5.59 27.45
C PRO A 358 1.68 5.30 26.96
N ALA A 359 0.86 4.59 27.75
CA ALA A 359 -0.51 4.24 27.37
C ALA A 359 -1.44 5.45 27.24
N ALA A 360 -1.10 6.57 27.88
CA ALA A 360 -1.88 7.81 27.81
C ALA A 360 -1.61 8.64 26.53
N ALA A 361 -0.56 8.32 25.76
CA ALA A 361 -0.14 9.10 24.59
C ALA A 361 -1.27 9.29 23.58
N ALA A 362 -1.91 8.18 23.20
CA ALA A 362 -2.96 8.14 22.19
C ALA A 362 -4.17 8.98 22.62
N SER A 363 -4.67 8.76 23.84
CA SER A 363 -5.79 9.52 24.39
C SER A 363 -5.48 11.01 24.48
N ARG A 364 -4.27 11.38 24.92
CA ARG A 364 -3.85 12.78 25.03
C ARG A 364 -3.76 13.45 23.66
N LEU A 365 -3.21 12.77 22.66
CA LEU A 365 -3.14 13.27 21.27
C LEU A 365 -4.52 13.40 20.61
N ALA A 366 -5.46 12.50 20.94
CA ALA A 366 -6.82 12.58 20.43
C ALA A 366 -7.59 13.78 21.02
N VAL A 367 -7.34 14.10 22.30
CA VAL A 367 -7.98 15.24 23.00
C VAL A 367 -7.31 16.57 22.65
N GLU A 368 -5.98 16.61 22.60
CA GLU A 368 -5.19 17.81 22.34
C GLU A 368 -4.25 17.61 21.13
N PRO A 369 -4.76 17.56 19.88
CA PRO A 369 -3.94 17.34 18.69
C PRO A 369 -2.73 18.26 18.50
N ARG A 370 -2.78 19.48 19.05
CA ARG A 370 -1.73 20.49 18.88
C ARG A 370 -0.52 20.27 19.76
N ILE A 371 -0.60 19.38 20.77
CA ILE A 371 0.52 19.08 21.67
C ILE A 371 1.76 18.54 20.93
N ILE A 372 1.57 17.93 19.75
CA ILE A 372 2.67 17.46 18.87
C ILE A 372 3.60 18.58 18.39
N ASN A 373 3.19 19.85 18.49
CA ASN A 373 4.06 20.98 18.16
C ASN A 373 5.12 21.24 19.23
N ASN A 374 4.92 20.70 20.43
CA ASN A 374 5.89 20.75 21.52
C ASN A 374 6.89 19.60 21.45
N LEU A 375 7.04 18.94 20.29
CA LEU A 375 8.01 17.86 20.04
C LEU A 375 9.09 18.31 19.01
N PRO A 376 9.87 19.37 19.28
CA PRO A 376 10.85 19.92 18.34
C PRO A 376 11.98 18.94 18.00
N TYR A 377 12.44 18.13 18.96
CA TYR A 377 13.47 17.10 18.73
C TYR A 377 12.94 15.96 17.86
N THR A 378 11.69 15.52 18.09
CA THR A 378 11.03 14.54 17.20
C THR A 378 10.94 15.07 15.77
N LEU A 379 10.59 16.34 15.58
CA LEU A 379 10.61 16.97 14.26
C LEU A 379 12.03 17.02 13.68
N ALA A 380 13.04 17.36 14.49
CA ALA A 380 14.43 17.38 14.08
C ALA A 380 14.91 16.01 13.59
N VAL A 381 14.57 14.94 14.30
CA VAL A 381 14.85 13.54 13.90
C VAL A 381 14.19 13.22 12.55
N ILE A 382 12.90 13.55 12.37
CA ILE A 382 12.20 13.34 11.10
C ILE A 382 12.90 14.07 9.95
N LYS A 383 13.27 15.35 10.16
CA LYS A 383 13.93 16.17 9.14
C LYS A 383 15.32 15.62 8.78
N GLU A 384 16.06 15.09 9.76
CA GLU A 384 17.37 14.48 9.54
C GLU A 384 17.28 13.14 8.81
N VAL A 385 16.26 12.32 9.12
CA VAL A 385 15.99 11.10 8.35
C VAL A 385 15.67 11.44 6.89
N LEU A 386 14.77 12.41 6.66
CA LEU A 386 14.43 12.85 5.30
C LEU A 386 15.60 13.51 4.56
N ARG A 387 16.58 14.06 5.28
CA ARG A 387 17.82 14.57 4.69
C ARG A 387 18.68 13.41 4.19
N LEU A 388 19.05 12.47 5.07
CA LEU A 388 19.93 11.36 4.69
C LEU A 388 19.27 10.40 3.69
N PHE A 389 17.96 10.15 3.85
CA PHE A 389 17.17 9.18 3.08
C PHE A 389 15.95 9.86 2.44
N PRO A 390 16.15 10.78 1.47
CA PRO A 390 15.03 11.41 0.79
C PRO A 390 14.28 10.36 -0.05
N PRO A 391 12.95 10.20 0.12
CA PRO A 391 12.20 9.15 -0.57
C PRO A 391 12.15 9.30 -2.10
N ALA A 392 12.29 10.52 -2.61
CA ALA A 392 12.21 10.82 -4.03
C ALA A 392 13.08 12.02 -4.40
N GLY A 393 13.34 12.20 -5.70
CA GLY A 393 13.80 13.46 -6.30
C GLY A 393 12.71 14.08 -7.19
N THR A 394 13.02 15.16 -7.91
CA THR A 394 12.08 15.74 -8.89
C THR A 394 12.72 15.95 -10.26
N THR A 395 11.90 15.96 -11.31
CA THR A 395 12.32 16.34 -12.65
C THR A 395 11.56 17.54 -13.21
N ARG A 396 12.19 18.29 -14.12
CA ARG A 396 11.60 19.29 -15.02
C ARG A 396 12.01 19.00 -16.47
N ALA A 397 11.22 19.49 -17.42
CA ALA A 397 11.59 19.49 -18.82
C ALA A 397 12.43 20.72 -19.14
N GLY A 398 13.59 20.52 -19.76
CA GLY A 398 14.39 21.63 -20.25
C GLY A 398 13.79 22.30 -21.49
N LYS A 399 14.30 23.49 -21.83
CA LYS A 399 13.72 24.36 -22.87
C LYS A 399 14.78 24.87 -23.84
N PRO A 400 14.47 24.93 -25.15
CA PRO A 400 15.31 25.59 -26.15
C PRO A 400 15.67 27.03 -25.74
N GLY A 401 16.95 27.37 -25.85
CA GLY A 401 17.44 28.73 -25.56
C GLY A 401 17.39 29.14 -24.08
N VAL A 402 17.22 28.18 -23.17
CA VAL A 402 17.27 28.43 -21.71
C VAL A 402 18.44 27.66 -21.13
N SER A 403 19.29 28.36 -20.38
CA SER A 403 20.40 27.78 -19.62
C SER A 403 20.23 28.04 -18.13
N VAL A 404 20.90 27.24 -17.31
CA VAL A 404 21.07 27.44 -15.87
C VAL A 404 22.54 27.57 -15.53
N THR A 405 22.90 28.23 -14.42
CA THR A 405 24.33 28.45 -14.09
C THR A 405 24.75 27.58 -12.91
N ASP A 406 25.73 26.72 -13.15
CA ASP A 406 26.25 25.80 -12.13
C ASP A 406 27.11 26.50 -11.04
N ASP A 407 27.67 25.72 -10.11
CA ASP A 407 28.47 26.27 -9.02
C ASP A 407 29.87 26.72 -9.49
N ALA A 408 30.36 26.17 -10.61
CA ALA A 408 31.60 26.56 -11.25
C ALA A 408 31.43 27.75 -12.23
N GLY A 409 30.20 28.23 -12.44
CA GLY A 409 29.90 29.36 -13.32
C GLY A 409 29.64 28.98 -14.77
N ASN A 410 29.51 27.69 -15.10
CA ASN A 410 29.18 27.25 -16.45
C ASN A 410 27.71 27.52 -16.75
N ALA A 411 27.44 28.10 -17.93
CA ALA A 411 26.08 28.21 -18.46
C ALA A 411 25.69 26.87 -19.10
N LEU A 412 24.77 26.14 -18.48
CA LEU A 412 24.32 24.80 -18.87
C LEU A 412 23.02 24.87 -19.70
N PRO A 413 23.06 24.67 -21.03
CA PRO A 413 21.86 24.67 -21.86
C PRO A 413 20.92 23.52 -21.51
N THR A 414 19.63 23.82 -21.39
CA THR A 414 18.62 22.85 -20.97
C THR A 414 17.89 22.18 -22.13
N ASP A 415 18.18 22.56 -23.38
CA ASP A 415 17.46 22.05 -24.54
C ASP A 415 17.55 20.52 -24.66
N ASP A 416 16.37 19.91 -24.84
CA ASP A 416 16.15 18.45 -24.91
C ASP A 416 16.68 17.64 -23.70
N ALA A 417 16.98 18.31 -22.58
CA ALA A 417 17.42 17.67 -21.35
C ALA A 417 16.26 17.44 -20.36
N ILE A 418 16.34 16.31 -19.65
CA ILE A 418 15.58 16.03 -18.43
C ILE A 418 16.37 16.64 -17.28
N LEU A 419 15.83 17.69 -16.67
CA LEU A 419 16.46 18.35 -15.54
C LEU A 419 16.11 17.55 -14.29
N TRP A 420 17.07 16.81 -13.72
CA TRP A 420 16.84 15.95 -12.57
C TRP A 420 17.54 16.48 -11.33
N ILE A 421 16.73 16.97 -10.39
CA ILE A 421 17.19 17.43 -9.09
C ILE A 421 17.35 16.17 -8.22
N LEU A 422 18.61 15.81 -7.95
CA LEU A 422 18.99 14.58 -7.27
C LEU A 422 19.13 14.82 -5.77
N HIS A 423 18.02 14.68 -5.04
CA HIS A 423 17.98 14.93 -3.59
C HIS A 423 18.97 14.07 -2.80
N VAL A 424 19.12 12.78 -3.15
CA VAL A 424 20.01 11.86 -2.42
C VAL A 424 21.45 12.36 -2.33
N GLU A 425 21.99 12.97 -3.39
CA GLU A 425 23.34 13.53 -3.32
C GLU A 425 23.33 14.96 -2.76
N MET A 426 22.39 15.80 -3.19
CA MET A 426 22.25 17.17 -2.69
C MET A 426 22.19 17.23 -1.15
N HIS A 427 21.41 16.33 -0.53
CA HIS A 427 21.22 16.30 0.91
C HIS A 427 22.38 15.65 1.68
N ASN A 428 23.23 14.89 1.01
CA ASN A 428 24.36 14.17 1.61
C ASN A 428 25.72 14.74 1.17
N SER A 429 25.74 15.80 0.36
CA SER A 429 26.98 16.36 -0.18
C SER A 429 27.71 17.17 0.90
N PRO A 430 29.01 16.91 1.13
CA PRO A 430 29.81 17.70 2.06
C PRO A 430 29.97 19.17 1.62
N ASN A 431 29.67 19.51 0.36
CA ASN A 431 29.71 20.90 -0.12
C ASN A 431 28.56 21.76 0.43
N TYR A 432 27.46 21.13 0.86
CA TYR A 432 26.26 21.84 1.33
C TYR A 432 25.85 21.47 2.76
N TRP A 433 26.53 20.49 3.36
CA TRP A 433 26.21 19.98 4.70
C TRP A 433 27.49 19.71 5.50
N VAL A 434 27.65 20.42 6.62
CA VAL A 434 28.69 20.11 7.61
C VAL A 434 28.40 18.73 8.22
N ARG A 435 29.42 17.87 8.22
CA ARG A 435 29.34 16.47 8.68
C ARG A 435 28.20 15.71 7.98
N ALA A 436 28.18 15.78 6.65
CA ALA A 436 27.04 15.37 5.82
C ALA A 436 26.59 13.92 6.00
N ASP A 437 27.51 12.98 6.20
CA ASP A 437 27.19 11.55 6.31
C ASP A 437 26.79 11.12 7.75
N GLU A 438 26.82 12.06 8.72
CA GLU A 438 26.42 11.80 10.11
C GLU A 438 24.94 12.11 10.34
N PHE A 439 24.30 11.30 11.22
CA PHE A 439 22.93 11.52 11.66
C PHE A 439 22.90 12.47 12.87
N LEU A 440 22.64 13.76 12.62
CA LEU A 440 22.69 14.82 13.64
C LEU A 440 21.38 15.63 13.63
N PRO A 441 20.34 15.21 14.38
CA PRO A 441 19.11 16.00 14.53
C PRO A 441 19.34 17.42 15.06
N GLU A 442 20.39 17.63 15.86
CA GLU A 442 20.71 18.88 16.54
C GLU A 442 20.88 20.05 15.56
N ARG A 443 21.25 19.78 14.30
CA ARG A 443 21.34 20.80 13.24
C ARG A 443 20.02 21.55 12.99
N TRP A 444 18.88 20.93 13.33
CA TRP A 444 17.56 21.53 13.17
C TRP A 444 17.14 22.38 14.37
N LEU A 445 17.94 22.37 15.44
CA LEU A 445 17.78 23.16 16.65
C LEU A 445 18.88 24.24 16.77
N ALA A 446 19.90 24.17 15.93
CA ALA A 446 20.98 25.14 15.85
C ALA A 446 20.46 26.53 15.46
N SER A 447 21.11 27.58 15.98
CA SER A 447 20.80 28.96 15.59
C SER A 447 21.25 29.23 14.15
N PRO A 448 20.69 30.25 13.46
CA PRO A 448 21.10 30.59 12.09
C PRO A 448 22.59 30.93 11.91
N ASP A 449 23.27 31.32 12.99
CA ASP A 449 24.71 31.67 12.98
C ASP A 449 25.63 30.46 13.23
N ASP A 450 25.08 29.30 13.59
CA ASP A 450 25.82 28.06 13.82
C ASP A 450 26.21 27.41 12.49
N GLU A 451 27.42 26.85 12.39
CA GLU A 451 27.90 26.17 11.18
C GLU A 451 27.07 24.94 10.79
N LEU A 452 26.40 24.31 11.75
CA LEU A 452 25.52 23.17 11.53
C LEU A 452 24.20 23.60 10.90
N TYR A 453 23.85 24.89 10.94
CA TYR A 453 22.59 25.38 10.41
C TYR A 453 22.46 25.03 8.91
N PRO A 454 21.32 24.45 8.46
CA PRO A 454 21.18 23.97 7.09
C PRO A 454 21.39 25.07 6.05
N ALA A 455 22.23 24.78 5.05
CA ALA A 455 22.43 25.68 3.93
C ALA A 455 21.09 26.04 3.24
N PRO A 456 20.85 27.32 2.89
CA PRO A 456 19.61 27.75 2.26
C PRO A 456 19.27 26.94 1.01
N GLY A 457 18.05 26.42 0.95
CA GLY A 457 17.57 25.65 -0.19
C GLY A 457 18.14 24.23 -0.31
N ALA A 458 19.05 23.78 0.57
CA ALA A 458 19.67 22.45 0.48
C ALA A 458 18.75 21.33 0.99
N TRP A 459 17.86 21.60 1.95
CA TRP A 459 16.88 20.61 2.41
C TRP A 459 15.62 20.65 1.56
N ARG A 460 15.45 19.64 0.69
CA ARG A 460 14.37 19.59 -0.32
C ARG A 460 13.59 18.26 -0.38
N PRO A 461 13.33 17.53 0.72
CA PRO A 461 12.62 16.24 0.63
C PRO A 461 11.16 16.37 0.16
N PHE A 462 10.59 17.57 0.31
CA PHE A 462 9.26 17.93 -0.20
C PHE A 462 9.33 18.78 -1.47
N GLU A 463 10.53 19.01 -2.01
CA GLU A 463 10.85 19.96 -3.07
C GLU A 463 10.43 21.41 -2.73
N LEU A 464 10.91 22.42 -3.47
CA LEU A 464 10.49 23.81 -3.29
C LEU A 464 9.85 24.37 -4.57
N GLY A 465 9.25 25.55 -4.44
CA GLY A 465 8.54 26.23 -5.52
C GLY A 465 7.10 25.79 -5.70
N PRO A 466 6.42 26.24 -6.77
CA PRO A 466 4.98 26.07 -6.94
C PRO A 466 4.56 24.60 -7.06
N ARG A 467 5.47 23.72 -7.48
CA ARG A 467 5.24 22.28 -7.67
C ARG A 467 5.71 21.45 -6.46
N ASN A 468 5.89 22.06 -5.29
CA ASN A 468 6.24 21.35 -4.05
C ASN A 468 5.20 20.31 -3.64
N CYS A 469 5.59 19.41 -2.74
CA CYS A 469 4.71 18.40 -2.17
C CYS A 469 3.50 19.04 -1.51
N ILE A 470 2.30 18.67 -1.95
CA ILE A 470 1.05 19.16 -1.37
C ILE A 470 0.83 18.61 0.05
N GLY A 471 1.35 17.41 0.32
CA GLY A 471 1.15 16.69 1.58
C GLY A 471 2.18 16.98 2.66
N GLN A 472 3.09 17.95 2.49
CA GLN A 472 4.19 18.18 3.43
C GLN A 472 3.71 18.38 4.88
N ALA A 473 2.72 19.25 5.09
CA ALA A 473 2.19 19.51 6.42
C ALA A 473 1.56 18.25 7.04
N LEU A 474 0.82 17.48 6.24
CA LEU A 474 0.18 16.23 6.65
C LEU A 474 1.24 15.20 7.08
N VAL A 475 2.25 14.94 6.24
CA VAL A 475 3.30 13.95 6.51
C VAL A 475 4.09 14.28 7.78
N LEU A 476 4.45 15.54 7.98
CA LEU A 476 5.18 15.96 9.19
C LEU A 476 4.33 15.83 10.46
N ILE A 477 3.00 15.93 10.36
CA ILE A 477 2.07 15.68 11.47
C ILE A 477 1.93 14.17 11.70
N GLU A 478 1.66 13.40 10.63
CA GLU A 478 1.51 11.94 10.68
C GLU A 478 2.73 11.28 11.32
N LEU A 479 3.95 11.60 10.86
CA LEU A 479 5.18 11.03 11.42
C LEU A 479 5.38 11.37 12.90
N ARG A 480 5.02 12.60 13.34
CA ARG A 480 5.09 12.98 14.75
C ARG A 480 4.08 12.20 15.60
N VAL A 481 2.84 12.05 15.12
CA VAL A 481 1.80 11.25 15.80
C VAL A 481 2.21 9.79 15.90
N ILE A 482 2.72 9.21 14.82
CA ILE A 482 3.20 7.82 14.77
C ILE A 482 4.31 7.61 15.81
N LEU A 483 5.35 8.46 15.81
CA LEU A 483 6.47 8.31 16.74
C LEU A 483 6.05 8.54 18.19
N ALA A 484 5.22 9.55 18.46
CA ALA A 484 4.72 9.87 19.80
C ALA A 484 3.92 8.73 20.46
N CYS A 485 3.21 7.94 19.65
CA CYS A 485 2.45 6.79 20.10
C CYS A 485 3.32 5.53 20.27
N LEU A 486 4.29 5.30 19.38
CA LEU A 486 4.92 3.97 19.26
C LEU A 486 6.30 3.88 19.94
N VAL A 487 7.10 4.95 19.93
CA VAL A 487 8.52 4.87 20.33
C VAL A 487 8.70 4.51 21.81
N ARG A 488 7.73 4.85 22.67
CA ARG A 488 7.73 4.50 24.09
C ARG A 488 7.15 3.12 24.40
N GLU A 489 6.51 2.48 23.42
CA GLU A 489 5.82 1.20 23.62
C GLU A 489 6.69 0.00 23.21
N PHE A 490 7.57 0.18 22.23
CA PHE A 490 8.36 -0.92 21.67
C PHE A 490 9.86 -0.61 21.70
N ASP A 491 10.66 -1.62 22.08
CA ASP A 491 12.09 -1.66 21.80
C ASP A 491 12.31 -2.35 20.45
N ILE A 492 12.74 -1.58 19.45
CA ILE A 492 12.92 -2.06 18.09
C ILE A 492 14.40 -2.22 17.80
N VAL A 493 14.81 -3.46 17.51
CA VAL A 493 16.21 -3.81 17.23
C VAL A 493 16.35 -4.26 15.77
N PRO A 494 17.22 -3.62 14.96
CA PRO A 494 17.51 -4.10 13.61
C PRO A 494 18.18 -5.48 13.63
N ALA A 495 17.61 -6.45 12.92
CA ALA A 495 18.10 -7.84 12.88
C ALA A 495 18.84 -8.20 11.57
N TYR A 496 19.55 -7.24 10.95
CA TYR A 496 20.19 -7.47 9.64
C TYR A 496 21.31 -8.51 9.68
N ASP A 497 22.09 -8.56 10.76
CA ASP A 497 23.19 -9.53 10.89
C ASP A 497 22.68 -10.96 11.09
N GLU A 498 21.56 -11.10 11.81
CA GLU A 498 20.86 -12.38 11.93
C GLU A 498 20.31 -12.83 10.56
N TRP A 499 19.68 -11.91 9.84
CA TRP A 499 19.21 -12.15 8.48
C TRP A 499 20.35 -12.57 7.54
N ASP A 500 21.48 -11.85 7.56
CA ASP A 500 22.65 -12.14 6.72
C ASP A 500 23.27 -13.49 7.00
N ARG A 501 23.29 -13.92 8.27
CA ARG A 501 23.75 -15.27 8.64
C ARG A 501 22.83 -16.36 8.10
N ARG A 502 21.51 -16.12 8.09
CA ARG A 502 20.52 -17.06 7.54
C ARG A 502 20.48 -17.07 6.01
N HIS A 503 20.83 -15.95 5.38
CA HIS A 503 20.77 -15.73 3.93
C HIS A 503 22.09 -15.16 3.38
N PRO A 504 23.17 -15.96 3.34
CA PRO A 504 24.45 -15.49 2.85
C PRO A 504 24.36 -15.06 1.39
N THR A 505 24.77 -13.83 1.12
CA THR A 505 24.86 -13.26 -0.22
C THR A 505 26.29 -12.78 -0.50
N GLU A 506 26.77 -13.06 -1.71
CA GLU A 506 28.06 -12.56 -2.20
C GLU A 506 27.90 -11.13 -2.77
N GLY A 507 28.88 -10.26 -2.49
CA GLY A 507 28.98 -8.91 -3.05
C GLY A 507 28.90 -7.78 -2.01
N VAL A 508 28.84 -6.53 -2.51
CA VAL A 508 28.76 -5.31 -1.67
C VAL A 508 27.39 -5.25 -0.98
N LYS A 509 27.39 -5.18 0.36
CA LYS A 509 26.17 -5.14 1.20
C LYS A 509 25.80 -3.75 1.69
N LEU A 510 26.76 -2.83 1.77
CA LEU A 510 26.58 -1.49 2.32
C LEU A 510 26.72 -0.43 1.25
N LEU A 511 25.80 0.52 1.21
CA LEU A 511 25.96 1.75 0.45
C LEU A 511 26.97 2.63 1.19
N ARG A 512 28.06 3.01 0.50
CA ARG A 512 29.15 3.87 1.05
C ARG A 512 29.83 3.30 2.31
N GLY A 513 29.79 1.98 2.52
CA GLY A 513 30.40 1.35 3.69
C GLY A 513 29.75 1.73 5.03
N ASN A 514 28.61 2.43 5.03
CA ASN A 514 27.98 2.95 6.24
C ASN A 514 26.85 2.01 6.70
N PRO A 515 26.94 1.37 7.89
CA PRO A 515 25.87 0.53 8.44
C PRO A 515 24.53 1.28 8.60
N SER A 516 24.57 2.59 8.82
CA SER A 516 23.38 3.44 8.92
C SER A 516 22.66 3.63 7.58
N MET A 517 23.39 3.42 6.47
CA MET A 517 22.93 3.41 5.07
C MET A 517 22.78 1.98 4.53
N GLN A 518 22.62 1.00 5.42
CA GLN A 518 22.25 -0.35 5.01
C GLN A 518 20.86 -0.30 4.38
N LYS A 519 20.79 -0.82 3.14
CA LYS A 519 19.59 -0.78 2.32
C LYS A 519 18.39 -1.41 3.07
N GLN A 520 17.18 -0.86 2.89
CA GLN A 520 15.97 -1.67 2.89
C GLN A 520 16.15 -2.74 1.81
N ARG A 521 16.55 -3.96 2.19
CA ARG A 521 16.51 -5.07 1.24
C ARG A 521 15.08 -5.15 0.72
N PRO A 522 14.87 -5.20 -0.60
CA PRO A 522 13.55 -5.44 -1.14
C PRO A 522 13.04 -6.70 -0.46
N CYS A 523 11.88 -6.57 0.16
CA CYS A 523 11.11 -7.72 0.59
C CYS A 523 10.85 -8.67 -0.59
N ASP A 524 11.21 -8.39 -1.84
CA ASP A 524 10.88 -9.22 -3.00
C ASP A 524 11.27 -10.70 -2.88
N ILE A 525 12.31 -11.06 -2.10
CA ILE A 525 12.69 -12.46 -1.89
C ILE A 525 11.86 -13.10 -0.77
N GLU A 526 11.55 -12.36 0.31
CA GLU A 526 10.74 -12.88 1.42
C GLU A 526 9.27 -12.42 1.42
N TYR A 527 8.80 -11.67 0.43
CA TYR A 527 7.39 -11.53 0.09
C TYR A 527 7.01 -12.64 -0.91
N GLN A 528 8.01 -13.29 -1.54
CA GLN A 528 7.84 -14.57 -2.22
C GLN A 528 7.71 -15.73 -1.22
N THR A 529 8.34 -15.65 -0.03
CA THR A 529 8.29 -16.70 1.03
C THR A 529 7.62 -16.33 2.36
N ASN A 530 7.23 -15.08 2.62
CA ASN A 530 6.47 -14.66 3.82
C ASN A 530 5.11 -14.04 3.51
N ASN A 531 4.79 -13.80 2.23
CA ASN A 531 3.39 -14.01 1.83
C ASN A 531 3.06 -15.53 1.84
N GLN A 532 4.06 -16.38 2.05
CA GLN A 532 3.93 -17.74 2.57
C GLN A 532 3.91 -17.86 4.11
N ILE A 533 3.92 -16.76 4.88
CA ILE A 533 3.54 -16.78 6.32
C ILE A 533 2.05 -16.39 6.51
N ALA A 534 1.36 -15.97 5.44
CA ALA A 534 -0.10 -16.12 5.32
C ALA A 534 -0.52 -17.25 4.36
N THR A 535 0.44 -17.91 3.71
CA THR A 535 0.26 -19.15 2.97
C THR A 535 1.41 -20.10 3.27
N GLN A 536 1.41 -20.79 4.41
CA GLN A 536 2.33 -21.93 4.56
C GLN A 536 2.23 -22.74 3.26
N PRO A 537 3.35 -23.05 2.57
CA PRO A 537 3.31 -24.07 1.56
C PRO A 537 3.06 -25.35 2.35
N THR A 538 1.79 -25.69 2.56
CA THR A 538 1.44 -27.10 2.63
C THR A 538 1.92 -27.64 1.29
N SER A 539 3.06 -28.32 1.30
CA SER A 539 3.60 -29.10 0.18
C SER A 539 2.71 -30.31 -0.14
N GLN A 540 1.41 -30.16 0.13
CA GLN A 540 0.29 -30.99 -0.23
C GLN A 540 -0.91 -30.03 -0.42
N PRO A 541 -1.75 -30.22 -1.45
CA PRO A 541 -2.98 -29.44 -1.57
C PRO A 541 -3.74 -29.50 -0.24
N ALA A 542 -4.08 -28.34 0.32
CA ALA A 542 -4.77 -28.26 1.62
C ALA A 542 -5.99 -29.17 1.57
N ILE A 543 -5.99 -30.17 2.44
CA ILE A 543 -6.97 -31.26 2.42
C ILE A 543 -8.36 -30.63 2.59
N ARG A 544 -9.32 -30.97 1.73
CA ARG A 544 -10.68 -30.43 1.78
C ARG A 544 -11.62 -31.51 2.26
N GLU A 545 -12.07 -31.36 3.51
CA GLU A 545 -12.87 -32.35 4.21
C GLU A 545 -14.12 -31.69 4.79
N ILE A 546 -15.21 -32.44 4.85
CA ILE A 546 -16.37 -32.06 5.65
C ILE A 546 -16.23 -32.79 6.98
N ARG A 547 -15.95 -32.03 8.04
CA ARG A 547 -16.02 -32.54 9.42
C ARG A 547 -17.23 -31.91 10.09
N ALA A 548 -17.99 -32.74 10.78
CA ALA A 548 -19.23 -32.31 11.41
C ALA A 548 -19.58 -33.23 12.58
N SER A 549 -20.44 -32.75 13.47
CA SER A 549 -21.13 -33.59 14.44
C SER A 549 -22.39 -34.17 13.81
N TYR A 550 -22.48 -35.50 13.75
CA TYR A 550 -23.60 -36.22 13.14
C TYR A 550 -23.80 -37.59 13.79
N ASN A 551 -25.01 -38.11 13.72
CA ASN A 551 -25.38 -39.47 14.12
C ASN A 551 -25.90 -40.27 12.90
N THR A 552 -26.66 -41.33 13.10
CA THR A 552 -27.22 -42.13 11.99
C THR A 552 -28.36 -41.45 11.24
N GLU A 553 -29.01 -40.45 11.85
CA GLU A 553 -30.24 -39.84 11.35
C GLU A 553 -30.02 -38.40 10.84
N SER A 554 -29.07 -37.67 11.44
CA SER A 554 -28.91 -36.24 11.23
C SER A 554 -27.46 -35.75 11.32
N ILE A 555 -27.20 -34.65 10.63
CA ILE A 555 -26.00 -33.83 10.72
C ILE A 555 -26.33 -32.46 11.32
N THR A 556 -25.42 -31.95 12.15
CA THR A 556 -25.53 -30.62 12.77
C THR A 556 -24.79 -29.58 11.93
N VAL A 557 -25.43 -28.42 11.73
CA VAL A 557 -24.81 -27.22 11.15
C VAL A 557 -25.13 -26.01 11.99
N TYR A 558 -24.24 -25.02 11.97
CA TYR A 558 -24.32 -23.86 12.86
C TYR A 558 -24.58 -22.55 12.11
N GLN A 559 -25.36 -21.69 12.77
CA GLN A 559 -25.63 -20.31 12.35
C GLN A 559 -25.68 -19.40 13.58
N ALA A 560 -25.49 -18.09 13.38
CA ALA A 560 -25.67 -17.11 14.45
C ALA A 560 -26.71 -16.06 14.08
N TYR A 561 -27.46 -15.64 15.08
CA TYR A 561 -28.56 -14.69 14.99
C TYR A 561 -28.58 -13.79 16.23
N ASN A 562 -29.41 -12.74 16.21
CA ASN A 562 -29.70 -12.00 17.43
C ASN A 562 -30.59 -12.82 18.36
N SER A 563 -30.64 -12.44 19.63
CA SER A 563 -31.41 -13.12 20.67
C SER A 563 -32.90 -13.23 20.35
N THR A 564 -33.51 -12.21 19.72
CA THR A 564 -34.92 -12.24 19.35
C THR A 564 -35.26 -13.32 18.33
N ILE A 565 -34.43 -13.46 17.27
CA ILE A 565 -34.60 -14.51 16.26
C ILE A 565 -34.28 -15.87 16.87
N ALA A 566 -33.20 -15.98 17.64
CA ALA A 566 -32.77 -17.22 18.26
C ALA A 566 -33.83 -17.79 19.22
N SER A 567 -34.34 -16.97 20.14
CA SER A 567 -35.36 -17.40 21.10
C SER A 567 -36.67 -17.83 20.41
N ALA A 568 -37.14 -17.06 19.43
CA ALA A 568 -38.32 -17.43 18.65
C ALA A 568 -38.10 -18.74 17.86
N ALA A 569 -36.93 -18.89 17.24
CA ALA A 569 -36.60 -20.05 16.44
C ALA A 569 -36.47 -21.33 17.28
N VAL A 570 -35.88 -21.25 18.47
CA VAL A 570 -35.76 -22.39 19.39
C VAL A 570 -37.13 -22.79 19.94
N THR A 571 -37.97 -21.83 20.35
CA THR A 571 -39.30 -22.16 20.87
C THR A 571 -40.21 -22.78 19.81
N ALA A 572 -40.21 -22.22 18.60
CA ALA A 572 -41.06 -22.68 17.51
C ALA A 572 -40.43 -23.80 16.66
N GLN A 573 -39.18 -24.18 16.95
CA GLN A 573 -38.34 -25.06 16.11
C GLN A 573 -38.31 -24.63 14.64
N LYS A 574 -38.31 -23.31 14.38
CA LYS A 574 -38.44 -22.75 13.04
C LYS A 574 -37.80 -21.37 12.89
N LEU A 575 -36.86 -21.21 11.96
CA LEU A 575 -36.13 -19.94 11.77
C LEU A 575 -37.04 -18.76 11.38
N SER A 576 -38.12 -19.02 10.63
CA SER A 576 -39.09 -18.00 10.19
C SER A 576 -40.08 -17.57 11.28
N ALA A 577 -40.00 -18.12 12.50
CA ALA A 577 -40.91 -17.78 13.59
C ALA A 577 -40.77 -16.33 14.10
N SER A 578 -39.64 -15.66 13.83
CA SER A 578 -39.45 -14.25 14.15
C SER A 578 -39.78 -13.36 12.95
N PRO A 579 -40.56 -12.26 13.13
CA PRO A 579 -40.79 -11.29 12.07
C PRO A 579 -39.51 -10.53 11.65
N LEU A 580 -38.44 -10.62 12.46
CA LEU A 580 -37.13 -10.06 12.14
C LEU A 580 -36.30 -10.97 11.22
N TYR A 581 -36.71 -12.22 11.04
CA TYR A 581 -36.07 -13.13 10.10
C TYR A 581 -36.37 -12.70 8.66
N LYS A 582 -35.34 -12.33 7.90
CA LYS A 582 -35.48 -11.88 6.52
C LYS A 582 -35.07 -12.99 5.55
N PRO A 583 -36.00 -13.66 4.85
CA PRO A 583 -35.67 -14.78 3.97
C PRO A 583 -34.89 -14.33 2.72
N GLY A 584 -34.88 -13.05 2.34
CA GLY A 584 -34.34 -12.59 1.05
C GLY A 584 -32.82 -12.72 0.83
N ARG A 585 -31.99 -12.94 1.86
CA ARG A 585 -30.51 -13.01 1.73
C ARG A 585 -30.00 -14.44 1.56
N THR A 586 -28.75 -14.61 1.08
CA THR A 586 -28.09 -15.93 1.09
C THR A 586 -27.88 -16.37 2.53
N THR A 587 -28.31 -17.59 2.85
CA THR A 587 -28.19 -18.17 4.19
C THR A 587 -26.95 -19.06 4.23
N TRP A 588 -26.00 -18.75 5.11
CA TRP A 588 -24.75 -19.51 5.22
C TRP A 588 -24.76 -20.44 6.43
N ILE A 589 -24.61 -21.73 6.18
CA ILE A 589 -24.49 -22.79 7.20
C ILE A 589 -23.05 -23.30 7.27
N LYS A 590 -22.62 -23.75 8.47
CA LYS A 590 -21.28 -24.25 8.73
C LYS A 590 -21.36 -25.57 9.50
N PRO A 591 -20.86 -26.69 8.96
CA PRO A 591 -20.80 -27.94 9.73
C PRO A 591 -19.74 -27.93 10.84
N SER A 592 -18.67 -27.13 10.70
CA SER A 592 -17.60 -27.01 11.70
C SER A 592 -17.91 -26.01 12.81
N TRP A 593 -17.77 -26.48 14.05
CA TRP A 593 -17.94 -25.75 15.30
C TRP A 593 -16.88 -24.67 15.47
N CYS A 594 -15.60 -25.04 15.38
CA CYS A 594 -14.49 -24.09 15.57
C CYS A 594 -14.47 -23.04 14.46
N TRP A 595 -14.87 -23.41 13.23
CA TRP A 595 -15.08 -22.43 12.16
C TRP A 595 -16.23 -21.47 12.50
N MET A 596 -17.34 -21.96 13.05
CA MET A 596 -18.43 -21.12 13.52
C MET A 596 -17.98 -20.16 14.62
N MET A 597 -17.21 -20.63 15.62
CA MET A 597 -16.70 -19.81 16.72
C MET A 597 -15.80 -18.68 16.23
N TYR A 598 -14.91 -18.96 15.28
CA TYR A 598 -14.09 -17.93 14.64
C TYR A 598 -14.93 -16.89 13.90
N ARG A 599 -16.04 -17.31 13.28
CA ARG A 599 -16.90 -16.42 12.50
C ARG A 599 -17.77 -15.51 13.36
N SER A 600 -18.36 -16.02 14.45
CA SER A 600 -19.18 -15.23 15.39
C SER A 600 -18.40 -14.62 16.55
N GLY A 601 -17.11 -14.96 16.70
CA GLY A 601 -16.31 -14.59 17.88
C GLY A 601 -16.94 -15.08 19.17
N TYR A 602 -17.33 -16.36 19.22
CA TYR A 602 -18.02 -16.98 20.37
C TYR A 602 -19.30 -16.25 20.80
N SER A 603 -20.02 -15.61 19.86
CA SER A 603 -21.19 -14.74 20.08
C SER A 603 -20.91 -13.30 20.53
N TYR A 604 -19.64 -12.88 20.64
CA TYR A 604 -19.29 -11.53 21.14
C TYR A 604 -18.98 -10.51 20.04
N LYS A 605 -18.80 -10.96 18.79
CA LYS A 605 -18.27 -10.11 17.71
C LYS A 605 -19.28 -9.11 17.13
N ASP A 606 -20.56 -9.47 17.11
CA ASP A 606 -21.63 -8.70 16.45
C ASP A 606 -22.93 -8.89 17.24
N ALA A 607 -23.57 -7.78 17.63
CA ALA A 607 -24.82 -7.81 18.37
C ALA A 607 -25.96 -8.50 17.59
N ASN A 608 -25.89 -8.53 16.24
CA ASN A 608 -26.82 -9.26 15.39
C ASN A 608 -26.53 -10.77 15.29
N GLN A 609 -25.46 -11.25 15.95
CA GLN A 609 -25.00 -12.64 16.01
C GLN A 609 -24.70 -13.05 17.47
N SER A 610 -25.48 -12.50 18.40
CA SER A 610 -25.31 -12.68 19.85
C SER A 610 -25.73 -14.06 20.38
N CYS A 611 -26.40 -14.86 19.54
CA CYS A 611 -26.78 -16.24 19.83
C CYS A 611 -26.29 -17.17 18.71
N ILE A 612 -25.83 -18.36 19.07
CA ILE A 612 -25.38 -19.42 18.14
C ILE A 612 -26.37 -20.58 18.23
N LEU A 613 -26.91 -20.98 17.07
CA LEU A 613 -27.86 -22.08 16.95
C LEU A 613 -27.19 -23.29 16.30
N ALA A 614 -27.38 -24.45 16.90
CA ALA A 614 -27.15 -25.76 16.30
C ALA A 614 -28.44 -26.22 15.61
N LEU A 615 -28.37 -26.46 14.30
CA LEU A 615 -29.48 -26.86 13.46
C LEU A 615 -29.24 -28.29 12.98
N LYS A 616 -30.10 -29.23 13.38
CA LYS A 616 -30.00 -30.63 12.94
C LYS A 616 -30.83 -30.84 11.69
N MET A 617 -30.26 -31.49 10.68
CA MET A 617 -30.93 -31.81 9.42
C MET A 617 -30.64 -33.25 8.99
N LYS A 618 -31.54 -33.85 8.22
CA LYS A 618 -31.34 -35.21 7.69
C LYS A 618 -30.16 -35.26 6.70
N HIS A 619 -29.47 -36.39 6.67
CA HIS A 619 -28.38 -36.65 5.72
C HIS A 619 -28.80 -36.48 4.25
N GLU A 620 -30.03 -36.87 3.89
CA GLU A 620 -30.57 -36.74 2.54
C GLU A 620 -30.66 -35.28 2.06
N HIS A 621 -31.07 -34.37 2.95
CA HIS A 621 -31.15 -32.94 2.66
C HIS A 621 -29.76 -32.32 2.53
N PHE A 622 -28.82 -32.72 3.39
CA PHE A 622 -27.45 -32.24 3.35
C PHE A 622 -26.74 -32.69 2.07
N ALA A 623 -26.92 -33.97 1.69
CA ALA A 623 -26.42 -34.49 0.41
C ALA A 623 -27.03 -33.74 -0.78
N THR A 624 -28.32 -33.37 -0.73
CA THR A 624 -28.98 -32.58 -1.78
C THR A 624 -28.37 -31.18 -1.94
N LEU A 625 -28.01 -30.51 -0.83
CA LEU A 625 -27.27 -29.25 -0.87
C LEU A 625 -25.90 -29.43 -1.56
N LEU A 626 -25.17 -30.49 -1.21
CA LEU A 626 -23.85 -30.75 -1.78
C LEU A 626 -23.90 -31.14 -3.26
N ARG A 627 -24.90 -31.93 -3.69
CA ARG A 627 -25.07 -32.29 -5.12
C ARG A 627 -25.36 -31.07 -6.00
N SER A 628 -26.11 -30.10 -5.47
CA SER A 628 -26.44 -28.85 -6.19
C SER A 628 -25.40 -27.73 -6.03
N ALA A 629 -24.36 -27.95 -5.21
CA ALA A 629 -23.38 -26.93 -4.88
C ALA A 629 -22.36 -26.67 -6.00
N LEU A 630 -22.03 -25.40 -6.19
CA LEU A 630 -20.89 -24.93 -6.99
C LEU A 630 -19.86 -24.22 -6.11
N VAL A 631 -18.58 -24.43 -6.37
CA VAL A 631 -17.50 -23.79 -5.61
C VAL A 631 -17.43 -22.29 -5.94
N ALA A 632 -17.33 -21.46 -4.91
CA ALA A 632 -17.24 -20.01 -5.05
C ALA A 632 -16.03 -19.63 -5.93
N GLY A 633 -16.29 -18.85 -6.98
CA GLY A 633 -15.28 -18.47 -7.99
C GLY A 633 -15.25 -19.36 -9.23
N ASP A 634 -16.03 -20.45 -9.29
CA ASP A 634 -16.22 -21.23 -10.52
C ASP A 634 -17.02 -20.41 -11.55
N PRO A 635 -16.54 -20.28 -12.82
CA PRO A 635 -17.25 -19.57 -13.88
C PRO A 635 -18.68 -20.08 -14.12
N ARG A 636 -18.97 -21.35 -13.84
CA ARG A 636 -20.31 -21.95 -13.92
C ARG A 636 -21.27 -21.37 -12.88
N ALA A 637 -20.77 -21.03 -11.69
CA ALA A 637 -21.57 -20.43 -10.61
C ALA A 637 -22.13 -19.05 -10.96
N ALA A 638 -21.47 -18.31 -11.86
CA ALA A 638 -21.94 -17.01 -12.36
C ALA A 638 -22.96 -17.13 -13.52
N LYS A 639 -22.96 -18.26 -14.25
CA LYS A 639 -23.86 -18.50 -15.40
C LYS A 639 -25.12 -19.27 -15.05
N GLU A 640 -25.04 -20.23 -14.13
CA GLU A 640 -26.13 -21.19 -13.87
C GLU A 640 -27.07 -20.77 -12.73
N GLY A 641 -26.85 -19.61 -12.10
CA GLY A 641 -27.73 -19.13 -11.02
C GLY A 641 -27.85 -20.12 -9.86
N GLY A 642 -26.80 -20.91 -9.58
CA GLY A 642 -26.86 -22.08 -8.70
C GLY A 642 -27.49 -21.78 -7.34
N ALA A 643 -28.50 -22.58 -6.99
CA ALA A 643 -29.25 -22.46 -5.73
C ALA A 643 -28.40 -22.71 -4.48
N THR A 644 -27.20 -23.32 -4.63
CA THR A 644 -26.25 -23.56 -3.54
C THR A 644 -24.83 -23.20 -3.98
N VAL A 645 -24.11 -22.41 -3.17
CA VAL A 645 -22.68 -22.06 -3.38
C VAL A 645 -21.86 -22.51 -2.19
N VAL A 646 -20.68 -23.10 -2.41
CA VAL A 646 -19.79 -23.52 -1.33
C VAL A 646 -18.47 -22.78 -1.34
N GLN A 647 -17.95 -22.48 -0.16
CA GLN A 647 -16.65 -21.86 0.05
C GLN A 647 -15.80 -22.76 0.95
N TRP A 648 -14.54 -22.96 0.56
CA TRP A 648 -13.55 -23.70 1.36
C TRP A 648 -12.70 -22.72 2.16
N ASP A 649 -12.98 -22.61 3.44
CA ASP A 649 -12.26 -21.74 4.36
C ASP A 649 -11.20 -22.53 5.15
N PRO A 650 -10.14 -21.89 5.67
CA PRO A 650 -9.17 -22.62 6.51
C PRO A 650 -9.87 -23.09 7.79
N GLU A 651 -9.71 -24.36 8.15
CA GLU A 651 -10.28 -24.89 9.39
C GLU A 651 -9.62 -24.24 10.63
N ARG A 652 -10.30 -24.33 11.76
CA ARG A 652 -9.88 -23.78 13.04
C ARG A 652 -9.73 -24.87 14.10
N GLY A 653 -8.68 -24.76 14.90
CA GLY A 653 -8.55 -25.53 16.13
C GLY A 653 -9.33 -24.91 17.28
N ALA A 654 -9.20 -25.50 18.47
CA ALA A 654 -9.87 -25.04 19.69
C ALA A 654 -9.50 -23.59 20.07
N ARG A 655 -8.30 -23.12 19.70
CA ARG A 655 -7.82 -21.76 19.97
C ARG A 655 -7.95 -20.84 18.76
N LEU A 656 -8.74 -21.27 17.77
CA LEU A 656 -8.96 -20.58 16.50
C LEU A 656 -7.67 -20.36 15.68
N GLU A 657 -6.65 -21.15 15.92
CA GLU A 657 -5.49 -21.32 15.08
C GLU A 657 -5.86 -21.99 13.75
N LYS A 658 -5.16 -21.68 12.66
CA LYS A 658 -5.40 -22.31 11.36
C LYS A 658 -4.88 -23.76 11.37
N LEU A 659 -5.70 -24.71 10.92
CA LEU A 659 -5.28 -26.10 10.72
C LEU A 659 -4.86 -26.37 9.26
N GLY A 660 -4.22 -27.51 9.02
CA GLY A 660 -3.68 -27.91 7.71
C GLY A 660 -4.72 -28.33 6.66
N TRP A 661 -6.01 -28.33 7.01
CA TRP A 661 -7.12 -28.66 6.13
C TRP A 661 -8.18 -27.54 6.08
N ARG A 662 -9.11 -27.66 5.14
CA ARG A 662 -10.17 -26.69 4.85
C ARG A 662 -11.51 -27.21 5.37
N SER A 663 -12.33 -26.30 5.88
CA SER A 663 -13.72 -26.53 6.24
C SER A 663 -14.67 -25.97 5.19
N ILE A 664 -15.85 -26.58 5.06
CA ILE A 664 -16.86 -26.11 4.10
C ILE A 664 -17.80 -25.10 4.75
N GLN A 665 -18.11 -24.03 4.02
CA GLN A 665 -19.24 -23.15 4.31
C GLN A 665 -20.21 -23.17 3.12
N ILE A 666 -21.49 -23.42 3.40
CA ILE A 666 -22.51 -23.67 2.38
C ILE A 666 -23.52 -22.52 2.37
N GLY A 667 -23.68 -21.85 1.23
CA GLY A 667 -24.56 -20.72 1.01
C GLY A 667 -25.80 -21.13 0.22
N ILE A 668 -26.96 -21.06 0.86
CA ILE A 668 -28.26 -21.49 0.32
C ILE A 668 -29.00 -20.28 -0.26
N ARG A 669 -29.52 -20.41 -1.48
CA ARG A 669 -30.14 -19.36 -2.29
C ARG A 669 -31.42 -19.87 -2.97
N GLY A 670 -32.21 -18.92 -3.49
CA GLY A 670 -33.37 -19.21 -4.34
C GLY A 670 -34.41 -20.11 -3.66
N GLU A 671 -35.07 -20.98 -4.43
CA GLU A 671 -36.14 -21.88 -3.99
C GLU A 671 -35.67 -22.95 -2.99
N VAL A 672 -34.39 -23.33 -3.01
CA VAL A 672 -33.83 -24.30 -2.05
C VAL A 672 -33.81 -23.72 -0.62
N ARG A 673 -33.70 -22.39 -0.50
CA ARG A 673 -33.72 -21.70 0.79
C ARG A 673 -35.08 -21.79 1.47
N GLU A 674 -36.17 -21.76 0.71
CA GLU A 674 -37.52 -21.88 1.27
C GLU A 674 -37.71 -23.26 1.89
N ARG A 675 -37.34 -24.32 1.16
CA ARG A 675 -37.32 -25.69 1.70
C ARG A 675 -36.37 -25.84 2.90
N TRP A 676 -35.21 -25.18 2.88
CA TRP A 676 -34.31 -25.14 4.03
C TRP A 676 -34.99 -24.58 5.29
N ILE A 677 -35.65 -23.43 5.16
CA ILE A 677 -36.28 -22.72 6.28
C ILE A 677 -37.51 -23.47 6.80
N GLU A 678 -38.32 -24.00 5.90
CA GLU A 678 -39.66 -24.48 6.21
C GLU A 678 -39.72 -26.00 6.48
N GLU A 679 -38.81 -26.78 5.88
CA GLU A 679 -38.93 -28.25 5.84
C GLU A 679 -37.68 -29.01 6.30
N TRP A 680 -36.47 -28.49 6.06
CA TRP A 680 -35.24 -29.31 6.19
C TRP A 680 -34.58 -29.26 7.56
N ILE A 681 -34.92 -28.29 8.40
CA ILE A 681 -34.43 -28.17 9.77
C ILE A 681 -35.31 -29.06 10.66
N GLY A 682 -34.72 -30.12 11.22
CA GLY A 682 -35.40 -31.07 12.10
C GLY A 682 -35.42 -30.63 13.57
N SER A 683 -34.35 -29.98 14.04
CA SER A 683 -34.35 -29.34 15.36
C SER A 683 -33.40 -28.14 15.44
N ILE A 684 -33.70 -27.25 16.38
CA ILE A 684 -32.96 -26.01 16.66
C ILE A 684 -32.62 -25.94 18.15
N GLU A 685 -31.33 -25.88 18.47
CA GLU A 685 -30.82 -25.79 19.84
C GLU A 685 -29.97 -24.53 20.00
N ASP A 686 -30.17 -23.77 21.08
CA ASP A 686 -29.28 -22.66 21.45
C ASP A 686 -28.05 -23.22 22.16
N VAL A 687 -26.89 -23.01 21.54
CA VAL A 687 -25.58 -23.50 22.01
C VAL A 687 -24.64 -22.34 22.37
N THR A 688 -25.21 -21.16 22.61
CA THR A 688 -24.48 -19.93 22.95
C THR A 688 -23.65 -20.10 24.22
N GLU A 689 -24.22 -20.70 25.27
CA GLU A 689 -23.50 -20.90 26.53
C GLU A 689 -22.38 -21.95 26.41
N VAL A 690 -22.53 -22.93 25.52
CA VAL A 690 -21.45 -23.87 25.17
C VAL A 690 -20.29 -23.13 24.51
N ALA A 691 -20.60 -22.24 23.55
CA ALA A 691 -19.60 -21.41 22.87
C ALA A 691 -18.87 -20.46 23.85
N ARG A 692 -19.61 -19.81 24.74
CA ARG A 692 -19.01 -18.92 25.77
C ARG A 692 -18.20 -19.70 26.80
N GLY A 693 -18.67 -20.89 27.19
CA GLY A 693 -17.93 -21.81 28.04
C GLY A 693 -16.62 -22.27 27.39
N MET A 694 -16.62 -22.58 26.09
CA MET A 694 -15.40 -22.89 25.34
C MET A 694 -14.42 -21.72 25.37
N LYS A 695 -14.90 -20.49 25.11
CA LYS A 695 -14.05 -19.29 25.20
C LYS A 695 -13.44 -19.14 26.59
N LYS A 696 -14.26 -19.20 27.64
CA LYS A 696 -13.79 -19.09 29.02
C LYS A 696 -12.72 -20.13 29.34
N LYS A 697 -12.94 -21.39 28.96
CA LYS A 697 -11.99 -22.48 29.23
C LYS A 697 -10.67 -22.31 28.47
N VAL A 698 -10.73 -21.83 27.23
CA VAL A 698 -9.54 -21.51 26.42
C VAL A 698 -8.78 -20.30 26.96
N ASP A 699 -9.48 -19.30 27.51
CA ASP A 699 -8.85 -18.12 28.12
C ASP A 699 -8.20 -18.46 29.49
N GLU A 700 -8.78 -19.40 30.26
CA GLU A 700 -8.30 -19.79 31.60
C GLU A 700 -7.14 -20.80 31.58
N ASP A 701 -7.10 -21.68 30.59
CA ASP A 701 -6.12 -22.77 30.50
C ASP A 701 -5.39 -22.72 29.16
N ALA A 702 -4.17 -22.18 29.19
CA ALA A 702 -3.34 -21.99 28.01
C ALA A 702 -2.92 -23.31 27.35
N ASP A 703 -3.09 -24.47 27.97
CA ASP A 703 -2.69 -25.78 27.42
C ASP A 703 -3.89 -26.67 27.10
N VAL A 704 -5.13 -26.18 27.22
CA VAL A 704 -6.34 -26.99 26.96
C VAL A 704 -6.41 -27.44 25.49
N GLY A 705 -6.43 -28.75 25.28
CA GLY A 705 -6.54 -29.37 23.96
C GLY A 705 -7.98 -29.64 23.52
N VAL A 706 -8.20 -29.82 22.21
CA VAL A 706 -9.52 -30.15 21.62
C VAL A 706 -10.15 -31.39 22.27
N LYS A 707 -9.34 -32.44 22.56
CA LYS A 707 -9.85 -33.67 23.19
C LYS A 707 -10.47 -33.41 24.57
N GLU A 708 -9.86 -32.52 25.34
CA GLU A 708 -10.37 -32.15 26.66
C GLU A 708 -11.67 -31.35 26.54
N LEU A 709 -11.72 -30.40 25.61
CA LEU A 709 -12.93 -29.62 25.34
C LEU A 709 -14.09 -30.48 24.83
N VAL A 710 -13.79 -31.54 24.07
CA VAL A 710 -14.78 -32.55 23.67
C VAL A 710 -15.27 -33.34 24.88
N ARG A 711 -14.35 -33.79 25.76
CA ARG A 711 -14.70 -34.49 27.00
C ARG A 711 -15.58 -33.65 27.92
N THR A 712 -15.35 -32.34 28.00
CA THR A 712 -16.15 -31.41 28.81
C THR A 712 -17.42 -30.91 28.10
N GLY A 713 -17.71 -31.38 26.88
CA GLY A 713 -18.89 -30.98 26.11
C GLY A 713 -18.87 -29.54 25.60
N LEU A 714 -17.72 -28.86 25.63
CA LEU A 714 -17.55 -27.49 25.15
C LEU A 714 -17.22 -27.42 23.65
N VAL A 715 -16.80 -28.54 23.07
CA VAL A 715 -16.64 -28.74 21.64
C VAL A 715 -17.37 -30.04 21.28
N PRO A 716 -18.26 -30.03 20.28
CA PRO A 716 -18.91 -31.27 19.83
C PRO A 716 -17.87 -32.19 19.16
N GLU A 717 -18.09 -33.51 19.26
CA GLU A 717 -17.23 -34.47 18.57
C GLU A 717 -17.48 -34.40 17.06
N GLU A 718 -16.53 -33.84 16.31
CA GLU A 718 -16.60 -33.72 14.85
C GLU A 718 -15.80 -34.82 14.16
N ARG A 719 -16.47 -35.58 13.31
CA ARG A 719 -15.90 -36.70 12.57
C ARG A 719 -15.93 -36.40 11.07
N LEU A 720 -15.08 -37.10 10.31
CA LEU A 720 -15.07 -36.99 8.86
C LEU A 720 -16.40 -37.49 8.30
N TYR A 721 -17.13 -36.62 7.61
CA TYR A 721 -18.40 -36.93 7.00
C TYR A 721 -18.18 -37.60 5.64
N ALA A 722 -18.67 -38.83 5.48
CA ALA A 722 -18.55 -39.57 4.23
C ALA A 722 -19.41 -38.94 3.12
N VAL A 723 -18.81 -38.72 1.95
CA VAL A 723 -19.44 -38.04 0.82
C VAL A 723 -19.35 -38.93 -0.42
N GLU A 724 -20.42 -38.96 -1.23
CA GLU A 724 -20.46 -39.69 -2.50
C GLU A 724 -19.34 -39.23 -3.44
N ARG A 725 -18.70 -40.18 -4.14
CA ARG A 725 -17.56 -39.89 -5.04
C ARG A 725 -17.81 -38.78 -6.05
N GLY A 726 -19.02 -38.73 -6.64
CA GLY A 726 -19.39 -37.68 -7.59
C GLY A 726 -19.46 -36.27 -6.99
N ILE A 727 -19.73 -36.16 -5.68
CA ILE A 727 -19.70 -34.89 -4.93
C ILE A 727 -18.25 -34.54 -4.56
N VAL A 728 -17.45 -35.54 -4.14
CA VAL A 728 -16.02 -35.36 -3.83
C VAL A 728 -15.29 -34.72 -5.02
N GLU A 729 -15.45 -35.29 -6.21
CA GLU A 729 -14.83 -34.78 -7.45
C GLU A 729 -15.35 -33.37 -7.80
N ARG A 730 -16.66 -33.14 -7.68
CA ARG A 730 -17.29 -31.85 -8.00
C ARG A 730 -16.82 -30.70 -7.11
N LEU A 731 -16.72 -30.95 -5.80
CA LEU A 731 -16.33 -29.94 -4.82
C LEU A 731 -14.81 -29.87 -4.63
N GLY A 732 -14.07 -30.73 -5.34
CA GLY A 732 -12.62 -30.87 -5.24
C GLY A 732 -12.19 -31.22 -3.82
N MET A 733 -12.91 -32.14 -3.16
CA MET A 733 -12.57 -32.67 -1.85
C MET A 733 -11.39 -33.64 -1.97
N SER A 734 -10.68 -33.84 -0.87
CA SER A 734 -9.69 -34.91 -0.78
C SER A 734 -10.44 -36.25 -0.70
N GLY A 735 -10.12 -37.16 -1.62
CA GLY A 735 -10.83 -38.44 -1.80
C GLY A 735 -10.44 -39.53 -0.83
#